data_AF-A0A8H7B1B6-F1
#
_entry.id   AF-A0A8H7B1B6-F1
#
_cell.length_a   1.000
_cell.length_b   1.000
_cell.length_c   1.000
_cell.angle_alpha   90.00
_cell.angle_beta   90.00
_cell.angle_gamma   90.00
#
_symmetry.space_group_name_H-M   'P 1'
#
loop_
_entity.id
_entity.type
_entity.pdbx_description
1 polymer ?
#
loop_
_entity_poly.entity_id
_entity_poly.type
_entity_poly.pdbx_seq_one_letter_code
_entity_poly.pdbx_strand_id
1 'polypeptide(L)'
;MIATLIFSVIASFAIYQITWRYRSLQRNVALAKSSGLPVIVAPWHMFSIFWLSTFKLWTPLLQRFVPEPLRGMWMDILHPEWGYMSGHEPFKKIGMDVFIVASPTRNTVYVADAEAVNQITSRRNDFPKPLEMYGSLDIYGKNLVSTEGSDWRAHRKLVAPSFGDKNNQLVFNETIHHATSMLDLWAGPDGKGNLTVVDPSVAAMNFALYVISGAGFDVRVVWPHEEGKKPKTKKGGEDSIFVGSEAPPGHTMNYREALSELLHNIMWTQIMPIKWLSRSPVKVHRTVGEAVGEWGKYMNEIYEKKKTQVESGDDTKEGMDLFDALIRGSGITKKEGSTITKSDLLGNAFVVMLAGHETTANTLHFSMIFLAMNWASQKRLQEDIDKIFAGKPMDEWKFEEHFQPLFGGMAAAVMNETLRILQPIVNIPKSTAPGQPRPLNVGGQQYMIPGDTHIFLSAAIHRNPKYWPAPSDKPHKGGIPDVDCFRPERWLVDTKPDNDFVDINYDDEDLRGPSGEDTSAQLFKPVKGSYIPFSDGFRSCIGRRFAQVEILAVLAAIFSQYSVELAVDDFASDEEVEKMPKGGKERRELYRKAEDRAKDFLKNKVASIVTLQLRGAAGGLISAALLSFPGASSYYRGGLTLYTLESRIAYCGWTQDTIKSYSGPTPTIVSGLAEHTRGTLGSTYTVSESGTAGPTGGTTKNRTPGYVALAVAREAGETVTKEVETGSSEREGNMVAFAVEGLKLLRDILQGGSEGKL
;
A
#
# COMPACT_ATOMS: atom_id res chain seq x y z
N MET A 1 51.97 9.39 -4.94
CA MET A 1 52.09 9.03 -3.50
C MET A 1 50.75 9.16 -2.78
N ILE A 2 50.10 10.35 -2.75
CA ILE A 2 48.79 10.55 -2.08
C ILE A 2 47.67 9.69 -2.70
N ALA A 3 47.54 9.64 -4.03
CA ALA A 3 46.55 8.80 -4.71
C ALA A 3 46.73 7.30 -4.43
N THR A 4 47.98 6.83 -4.37
CA THR A 4 48.33 5.44 -4.03
C THR A 4 47.98 5.13 -2.58
N LEU A 5 48.23 6.06 -1.65
CA LEU A 5 47.86 5.91 -0.24
C LEU A 5 46.33 5.85 -0.07
N ILE A 6 45.60 6.73 -0.75
CA ILE A 6 44.13 6.74 -0.75
C ILE A 6 43.58 5.43 -1.30
N PHE A 7 44.11 4.95 -2.43
CA PHE A 7 43.69 3.68 -3.02
C PHE A 7 43.98 2.49 -2.10
N SER A 8 45.16 2.45 -1.46
CA SER A 8 45.52 1.40 -0.48
C SER A 8 44.62 1.43 0.75
N VAL A 9 44.23 2.62 1.25
CA VAL A 9 43.28 2.76 2.36
C VAL A 9 41.89 2.27 1.97
N ILE A 10 41.40 2.64 0.78
CA ILE A 10 40.09 2.19 0.26
C ILE A 10 40.10 0.66 0.07
N ALA A 11 41.15 0.11 -0.54
CA ALA A 11 41.30 -1.33 -0.75
C ALA A 11 41.38 -2.09 0.58
N SER A 12 42.15 -1.59 1.56
CA SER A 12 42.24 -2.18 2.89
C SER A 12 40.90 -2.15 3.63
N PHE A 13 40.17 -1.03 3.53
CA PHE A 13 38.84 -0.92 4.09
C PHE A 13 37.84 -1.88 3.41
N ALA A 14 37.90 -2.01 2.08
CA ALA A 14 37.06 -2.96 1.35
C ALA A 14 37.35 -4.42 1.75
N ILE A 15 38.63 -4.80 1.85
CA ILE A 15 39.04 -6.14 2.30
C ILE A 15 38.58 -6.39 3.74
N TYR A 16 38.74 -5.40 4.63
CA TYR A 16 38.25 -5.48 6.00
C TYR A 16 36.73 -5.71 6.03
N GLN A 17 35.95 -4.93 5.27
CA GLN A 17 34.50 -5.09 5.18
C GLN A 17 34.10 -6.48 4.65
N ILE A 18 34.73 -6.96 3.58
CA ILE A 18 34.45 -8.29 3.00
C ILE A 18 34.77 -9.39 4.02
N THR A 19 35.94 -9.32 4.66
CA THR A 19 36.38 -10.29 5.67
C THR A 19 35.44 -10.28 6.88
N TRP A 20 35.04 -9.09 7.34
CA TRP A 20 34.10 -8.91 8.43
C TRP A 20 32.73 -9.50 8.11
N ARG A 21 32.19 -9.24 6.90
CA ARG A 21 30.92 -9.78 6.44
C ARG A 21 30.95 -11.29 6.31
N TYR A 22 32.04 -11.86 5.78
CA TYR A 22 32.22 -13.30 5.68
C TYR A 22 32.27 -13.95 7.07
N ARG A 23 33.07 -13.42 8.01
CA ARG A 23 33.12 -13.92 9.39
C ARG A 23 31.77 -13.81 10.10
N SER A 24 31.06 -12.71 9.89
CA SER A 24 29.72 -12.48 10.46
C SER A 24 28.71 -13.49 9.90
N LEU A 25 28.76 -13.77 8.59
CA LEU A 25 27.93 -14.80 7.97
C LEU A 25 28.21 -16.18 8.55
N GLN A 26 29.48 -16.57 8.69
CA GLN A 26 29.85 -17.87 9.29
C GLN A 26 29.32 -18.01 10.72
N ARG A 27 29.44 -16.96 11.54
CA ARG A 27 28.87 -16.91 12.89
C ARG A 27 27.35 -17.07 12.86
N ASN A 28 26.68 -16.32 11.99
CA ASN A 28 25.23 -16.31 11.88
C ASN A 28 24.68 -17.67 11.38
N VAL A 29 25.39 -18.32 10.44
CA VAL A 29 25.08 -19.69 9.99
C VAL A 29 25.24 -20.69 11.11
N ALA A 30 26.31 -20.61 11.91
CA ALA A 30 26.51 -21.50 13.06
C ALA A 30 25.39 -21.34 14.09
N LEU A 31 25.01 -20.10 14.42
CA LEU A 31 23.88 -19.80 15.30
C LEU A 31 22.56 -20.32 14.72
N ALA A 32 22.32 -20.11 13.43
CA ALA A 32 21.11 -20.60 12.78
C ALA A 32 21.01 -22.14 12.82
N LYS A 33 22.12 -22.85 12.56
CA LYS A 33 22.17 -24.32 12.67
C LYS A 33 21.94 -24.82 14.09
N SER A 34 22.39 -24.07 15.11
CA SER A 34 22.16 -24.44 16.51
C SER A 34 20.68 -24.43 16.92
N SER A 35 19.80 -23.81 16.13
CA SER A 35 18.36 -23.79 16.40
C SER A 35 17.65 -25.12 16.15
N GLY A 36 18.24 -25.99 15.32
CA GLY A 36 17.61 -27.20 14.82
C GLY A 36 16.62 -26.98 13.66
N LEU A 37 16.32 -25.72 13.31
CA LEU A 37 15.46 -25.39 12.18
C LEU A 37 16.20 -25.56 10.83
N PRO A 38 15.50 -25.81 9.72
CA PRO A 38 16.02 -25.70 8.37
C PRO A 38 16.64 -24.32 8.13
N VAL A 39 17.90 -24.31 7.68
CA VAL A 39 18.69 -23.09 7.49
C VAL A 39 18.86 -22.79 6.01
N ILE A 40 18.52 -21.57 5.61
CA ILE A 40 18.80 -21.02 4.28
C ILE A 40 19.87 -19.94 4.43
N VAL A 41 20.95 -20.03 3.65
CA VAL A 41 22.04 -19.04 3.71
C VAL A 41 21.82 -18.02 2.60
N ALA A 42 21.66 -16.75 2.97
CA ALA A 42 21.47 -15.65 2.05
C ALA A 42 22.67 -14.69 2.06
N PRO A 43 23.14 -14.20 0.90
CA PRO A 43 24.27 -13.28 0.81
C PRO A 43 23.97 -11.88 1.38
N TRP A 44 22.70 -11.49 1.44
CA TRP A 44 22.25 -10.23 2.03
C TRP A 44 21.09 -10.47 2.99
N HIS A 45 20.84 -9.48 3.85
CA HIS A 45 19.61 -9.42 4.61
C HIS A 45 18.55 -8.70 3.79
N MET A 46 17.38 -9.33 3.65
CA MET A 46 16.28 -8.83 2.81
C MET A 46 15.86 -7.40 3.19
N PHE A 47 15.80 -7.09 4.49
CA PHE A 47 15.41 -5.76 4.97
C PHE A 47 16.58 -4.82 5.22
N SER A 48 17.76 -5.09 4.66
CA SER A 48 18.83 -4.11 4.67
C SER A 48 18.48 -2.94 3.75
N ILE A 49 18.83 -1.71 4.14
CA ILE A 49 18.63 -0.51 3.30
C ILE A 49 19.22 -0.72 1.91
N PHE A 50 20.43 -1.29 1.83
CA PHE A 50 21.07 -1.64 0.56
C PHE A 50 20.16 -2.50 -0.33
N TRP A 51 19.67 -3.63 0.20
CA TRP A 51 18.89 -4.56 -0.59
C TRP A 51 17.53 -3.98 -0.98
N LEU A 52 16.78 -3.41 -0.03
CA LEU A 52 15.48 -2.78 -0.32
C LEU A 52 15.59 -1.66 -1.37
N SER A 53 16.70 -0.93 -1.40
CA SER A 53 16.90 0.17 -2.33
C SER A 53 17.40 -0.28 -3.71
N THR A 54 17.98 -1.48 -3.83
CA THR A 54 18.70 -1.90 -5.04
C THR A 54 18.31 -3.27 -5.58
N PHE A 55 17.39 -4.02 -4.94
CA PHE A 55 17.04 -5.38 -5.36
C PHE A 55 16.53 -5.45 -6.81
N LYS A 56 15.78 -4.44 -7.28
CA LYS A 56 15.32 -4.38 -8.69
C LYS A 56 16.48 -4.35 -9.69
N LEU A 57 17.63 -3.80 -9.30
CA LEU A 57 18.85 -3.80 -10.10
C LEU A 57 19.60 -5.12 -9.97
N TRP A 58 19.77 -5.62 -8.74
CA TRP A 58 20.60 -6.80 -8.48
C TRP A 58 19.93 -8.12 -8.81
N THR A 59 18.62 -8.27 -8.62
CA THR A 59 17.90 -9.53 -8.86
C THR A 59 18.06 -10.00 -10.31
N PRO A 60 17.83 -9.18 -11.36
CA PRO A 60 18.07 -9.60 -12.74
C PRO A 60 19.54 -9.93 -13.03
N LEU A 61 20.47 -9.21 -12.42
CA LEU A 61 21.92 -9.47 -12.57
C LEU A 61 22.30 -10.82 -11.95
N LEU A 62 21.83 -11.10 -10.73
CA LEU A 62 22.07 -12.37 -10.06
C LEU A 62 21.43 -13.53 -10.82
N GLN A 63 20.19 -13.36 -11.30
CA GLN A 63 19.52 -14.36 -12.14
C GLN A 63 20.25 -14.60 -13.47
N ARG A 64 20.98 -13.61 -14.01
CA ARG A 64 21.77 -13.78 -15.23
C ARG A 64 23.12 -14.44 -14.98
N PHE A 65 23.83 -14.02 -13.93
CA PHE A 65 25.25 -14.36 -13.72
C PHE A 65 25.48 -15.52 -12.74
N VAL A 66 24.54 -15.81 -11.83
CA VAL A 66 24.65 -16.97 -10.94
C VAL A 66 24.24 -18.22 -11.73
N PRO A 67 25.06 -19.28 -11.82
CA PRO A 67 24.68 -20.55 -12.47
C PRO A 67 23.44 -21.19 -11.82
N GLU A 68 22.57 -21.82 -12.61
CA GLU A 68 21.32 -22.44 -12.15
C GLU A 68 21.48 -23.40 -10.94
N PRO A 69 22.52 -24.26 -10.86
CA PRO A 69 22.71 -25.11 -9.68
C PRO A 69 23.00 -24.36 -8.38
N LEU A 70 23.43 -23.10 -8.47
CA LEU A 70 23.71 -22.23 -7.32
C LEU A 70 22.52 -21.30 -6.99
N ARG A 71 21.51 -21.27 -7.86
CA ARG A 71 20.23 -20.57 -7.67
C ARG A 71 19.36 -21.39 -6.71
N GLY A 72 19.69 -21.33 -5.43
CA GLY A 72 18.89 -21.94 -4.36
C GLY A 72 17.71 -21.07 -3.96
N MET A 73 16.95 -21.55 -2.97
CA MET A 73 15.78 -20.86 -2.39
C MET A 73 16.10 -19.46 -1.84
N TRP A 74 17.36 -19.17 -1.56
CA TRP A 74 17.80 -17.85 -1.12
C TRP A 74 17.47 -16.74 -2.13
N MET A 75 17.46 -17.04 -3.44
CA MET A 75 17.09 -16.03 -4.44
C MET A 75 15.61 -15.68 -4.37
N ASP A 76 14.75 -16.68 -4.18
CA ASP A 76 13.31 -16.51 -4.07
C ASP A 76 13.00 -15.69 -2.80
N ILE A 77 13.60 -16.06 -1.67
CA ILE A 77 13.38 -15.42 -0.36
C ILE A 77 13.99 -14.01 -0.29
N LEU A 78 15.01 -13.70 -1.08
CA LEU A 78 15.53 -12.32 -1.12
C LEU A 78 14.59 -11.36 -1.85
N HIS A 79 13.62 -11.84 -2.62
CA HIS A 79 12.62 -10.94 -3.19
C HIS A 79 11.73 -10.38 -2.06
N PRO A 80 11.66 -9.07 -1.79
CA PRO A 80 10.89 -8.53 -0.65
C PRO A 80 9.42 -9.00 -0.61
N GLU A 81 8.83 -9.21 -1.79
CA GLU A 81 7.44 -9.66 -1.98
C GLU A 81 7.23 -11.18 -2.01
N TRP A 82 8.26 -11.98 -1.70
CA TRP A 82 8.19 -13.44 -1.89
C TRP A 82 7.00 -14.09 -1.16
N GLY A 83 6.67 -13.60 0.04
CA GLY A 83 5.56 -14.13 0.85
C GLY A 83 4.20 -13.96 0.18
N TYR A 84 4.02 -12.90 -0.61
CA TYR A 84 2.83 -12.70 -1.43
C TYR A 84 2.88 -13.52 -2.72
N MET A 85 3.99 -13.44 -3.47
CA MET A 85 4.11 -14.07 -4.79
C MET A 85 4.07 -15.59 -4.73
N SER A 86 4.75 -16.17 -3.72
CA SER A 86 4.92 -17.62 -3.59
C SER A 86 4.01 -18.24 -2.54
N GLY A 87 3.38 -17.43 -1.68
CA GLY A 87 2.52 -17.92 -0.60
C GLY A 87 3.23 -18.96 0.27
N HIS A 88 2.58 -20.12 0.44
CA HIS A 88 3.09 -21.23 1.26
C HIS A 88 4.09 -22.16 0.55
N GLU A 89 4.27 -22.04 -0.77
CA GLU A 89 5.11 -22.97 -1.54
C GLU A 89 6.58 -23.07 -1.04
N PRO A 90 7.27 -22.01 -0.60
CA PRO A 90 8.62 -22.14 -0.02
C PRO A 90 8.65 -23.02 1.23
N PHE A 91 7.67 -22.90 2.12
CA PHE A 91 7.57 -23.73 3.34
C PHE A 91 7.34 -25.20 2.99
N LYS A 92 6.45 -25.45 2.01
CA LYS A 92 6.21 -26.79 1.47
C LYS A 92 7.46 -27.43 0.86
N LYS A 93 8.26 -26.67 0.11
CA LYS A 93 9.55 -27.14 -0.44
C LYS A 93 10.58 -27.49 0.65
N ILE A 94 10.58 -26.74 1.75
CA ILE A 94 11.44 -27.00 2.91
C ILE A 94 10.95 -28.23 3.69
N GLY A 95 9.64 -28.50 3.66
CA GLY A 95 9.00 -29.55 4.45
C GLY A 95 8.71 -29.13 5.90
N MET A 96 8.79 -27.83 6.21
CA MET A 96 8.46 -27.30 7.53
C MET A 96 7.88 -25.88 7.46
N ASP A 97 6.89 -25.61 8.30
CA ASP A 97 6.18 -24.33 8.38
C ASP A 97 6.95 -23.24 9.14
N VAL A 98 8.19 -23.53 9.57
CA VAL A 98 9.11 -22.58 10.20
C VAL A 98 10.51 -22.81 9.64
N PHE A 99 11.23 -21.75 9.28
CA PHE A 99 12.63 -21.88 8.85
C PHE A 99 13.42 -20.62 9.17
N ILE A 100 14.75 -20.72 9.16
CA ILE A 100 15.64 -19.60 9.46
C ILE A 100 16.55 -19.26 8.28
N VAL A 101 16.65 -17.97 7.98
CA VAL A 101 17.56 -17.40 7.00
C VAL A 101 18.74 -16.78 7.71
N ALA A 102 19.94 -17.30 7.43
CA ALA A 102 21.20 -16.75 7.91
C ALA A 102 21.77 -15.77 6.89
N SER A 103 22.04 -14.53 7.30
CA SER A 103 22.66 -13.50 6.47
C SER A 103 23.86 -12.86 7.16
N PRO A 104 24.71 -12.07 6.47
CA PRO A 104 25.88 -11.46 7.09
C PRO A 104 25.59 -10.44 8.18
N THR A 105 24.39 -9.86 8.22
CA THR A 105 24.01 -8.88 9.24
C THR A 105 23.23 -9.51 10.38
N ARG A 106 22.23 -10.35 10.07
CA ARG A 106 21.27 -10.85 11.07
C ARG A 106 20.61 -12.15 10.62
N ASN A 107 20.17 -12.95 11.58
CA ASN A 107 19.33 -14.12 11.32
C ASN A 107 17.86 -13.74 11.33
N THR A 108 17.08 -14.38 10.47
CA THR A 108 15.66 -14.10 10.29
C THR A 108 14.86 -15.40 10.25
N VAL A 109 13.94 -15.62 11.18
CA VAL A 109 13.01 -16.74 11.18
C VAL A 109 11.72 -16.33 10.47
N TYR A 110 11.20 -17.19 9.59
CA TYR A 110 9.87 -17.05 9.01
C TYR A 110 8.94 -18.13 9.57
N VAL A 111 7.73 -17.72 9.96
CA VAL A 111 6.76 -18.57 10.66
C VAL A 111 5.45 -18.58 9.87
N ALA A 112 5.02 -19.77 9.46
CA ALA A 112 3.72 -20.05 8.85
C ALA A 112 3.01 -21.23 9.55
N ASP A 113 3.29 -21.44 10.83
CA ASP A 113 2.62 -22.40 11.72
C ASP A 113 1.78 -21.69 12.80
N ALA A 114 0.54 -22.13 12.97
CA ALA A 114 -0.44 -21.49 13.84
C ALA A 114 -0.08 -21.59 15.34
N GLU A 115 0.47 -22.72 15.78
CA GLU A 115 0.90 -22.92 17.17
C GLU A 115 2.08 -22.00 17.49
N ALA A 116 3.05 -21.93 16.57
CA ALA A 116 4.21 -21.05 16.69
C ALA A 116 3.80 -19.57 16.72
N VAL A 117 2.88 -19.16 15.84
CA VAL A 117 2.32 -17.79 15.82
C VAL A 117 1.72 -17.45 17.18
N ASN A 118 0.84 -18.31 17.72
CA ASN A 118 0.18 -18.07 19.01
C ASN A 118 1.19 -18.01 20.18
N GLN A 119 2.21 -18.88 20.20
CA GLN A 119 3.29 -18.81 21.20
C GLN A 119 4.06 -17.49 21.13
N ILE A 120 4.39 -17.02 19.92
CA ILE A 120 5.18 -15.80 19.72
C ILE A 120 4.38 -14.56 20.12
N THR A 121 3.10 -14.50 19.77
CA THR A 121 2.24 -13.33 20.03
C THR A 121 1.77 -13.23 21.48
N SER A 122 1.66 -14.37 22.17
CA SER A 122 1.32 -14.44 23.60
C SER A 122 2.53 -14.11 24.51
N ARG A 123 3.74 -14.55 24.16
CA ARG A 123 4.94 -14.36 24.99
C ARG A 123 5.68 -13.05 24.68
N ARG A 124 4.99 -11.91 24.85
CA ARG A 124 5.49 -10.57 24.47
C ARG A 124 6.88 -10.19 25.04
N ASN A 125 7.24 -10.69 26.23
CA ASN A 125 8.53 -10.39 26.86
C ASN A 125 9.67 -11.25 26.28
N ASP A 126 9.35 -12.45 25.79
CA ASP A 126 10.32 -13.32 25.11
C ASP A 126 10.53 -12.87 23.67
N PHE A 127 9.45 -12.41 23.03
CA PHE A 127 9.43 -12.02 21.62
C PHE A 127 8.96 -10.56 21.44
N PRO A 128 9.76 -9.56 21.87
CA PRO A 128 9.44 -8.16 21.66
C PRO A 128 9.41 -7.77 20.18
N LYS A 129 8.89 -6.58 19.85
CA LYS A 129 9.12 -5.98 18.55
C LYS A 129 10.58 -5.50 18.40
N PRO A 130 11.16 -5.58 17.19
CA PRO A 130 12.44 -4.96 16.88
C PRO A 130 12.27 -3.45 16.72
N LEU A 131 12.40 -2.70 17.82
CA LEU A 131 12.18 -1.24 17.86
C LEU A 131 13.08 -0.46 16.89
N GLU A 132 14.25 -0.99 16.56
CA GLU A 132 15.17 -0.39 15.58
C GLU A 132 14.56 -0.27 14.18
N MET A 133 13.52 -1.05 13.87
CA MET A 133 12.78 -0.96 12.60
C MET A 133 11.71 0.15 12.59
N TYR A 134 11.40 0.72 13.75
CA TYR A 134 10.24 1.61 13.93
C TYR A 134 10.62 3.02 14.37
N GLY A 135 11.87 3.28 14.75
CA GLY A 135 12.30 4.61 15.23
C GLY A 135 12.12 5.72 14.21
N SER A 136 12.08 5.40 12.92
CA SER A 136 11.81 6.36 11.85
C SER A 136 10.33 6.79 11.77
N LEU A 137 9.42 6.12 12.47
CA LEU A 137 8.03 6.57 12.63
C LEU A 137 7.86 7.61 13.75
N ASP A 138 8.90 7.90 14.53
CA ASP A 138 8.87 8.90 15.61
C ASP A 138 8.98 10.34 15.08
N ILE A 139 8.24 10.67 14.01
CA ILE A 139 8.29 11.97 13.32
C ILE A 139 7.93 13.11 14.28
N TYR A 140 6.90 12.91 15.11
CA TYR A 140 6.37 13.91 16.05
C TYR A 140 6.56 13.53 17.53
N GLY A 141 7.07 12.33 17.81
CA GLY A 141 7.27 11.78 19.15
C GLY A 141 7.18 10.26 19.18
N LYS A 142 7.49 9.66 20.33
CA LYS A 142 7.32 8.22 20.53
C LYS A 142 5.84 7.87 20.46
N ASN A 143 5.56 6.64 20.05
CA ASN A 143 4.19 6.21 19.80
C ASN A 143 3.98 4.72 20.13
N LEU A 144 2.73 4.29 20.00
CA LEU A 144 2.27 2.93 20.26
C LEU A 144 3.07 1.85 19.50
N VAL A 145 3.60 2.17 18.32
CA VAL A 145 4.29 1.23 17.44
C VAL A 145 5.80 1.16 17.75
N SER A 146 6.40 2.30 18.13
CA SER A 146 7.84 2.45 18.39
C SER A 146 8.27 2.21 19.85
N THR A 147 7.35 1.79 20.71
CA THR A 147 7.60 1.54 22.14
C THR A 147 7.39 0.08 22.55
N GLU A 148 8.09 -0.34 23.61
CA GLU A 148 8.01 -1.68 24.24
C GLU A 148 7.87 -1.59 25.77
N GLY A 149 7.51 -2.71 26.40
CA GLY A 149 7.49 -2.81 27.87
C GLY A 149 6.48 -1.89 28.54
N SER A 150 6.87 -1.21 29.62
CA SER A 150 6.02 -0.27 30.36
C SER A 150 5.57 0.92 29.51
N ASP A 151 6.45 1.46 28.67
CA ASP A 151 6.16 2.62 27.83
C ASP A 151 5.02 2.28 26.87
N TRP A 152 5.12 1.14 26.19
CA TRP A 152 4.05 0.66 25.31
C TRP A 152 2.71 0.50 26.03
N ARG A 153 2.72 -0.02 27.26
CA ARG A 153 1.48 -0.17 28.05
C ARG A 153 0.84 1.18 28.31
N ALA A 154 1.63 2.20 28.62
CA ALA A 154 1.14 3.57 28.80
C ALA A 154 0.54 4.13 27.50
N HIS A 155 1.26 4.01 26.37
CA HIS A 155 0.76 4.40 25.05
C HIS A 155 -0.53 3.65 24.66
N ARG A 156 -0.62 2.36 24.94
CA ARG A 156 -1.80 1.55 24.61
C ARG A 156 -3.00 1.94 25.45
N LYS A 157 -2.82 2.07 26.76
CA LYS A 157 -3.87 2.51 27.69
C LYS A 157 -4.41 3.89 27.33
N LEU A 158 -3.55 4.76 26.83
CA LEU A 158 -3.89 6.09 26.33
C LEU A 158 -4.76 6.04 25.06
N VAL A 159 -4.43 5.17 24.11
CA VAL A 159 -5.07 5.09 22.79
C VAL A 159 -6.33 4.21 22.79
N ALA A 160 -6.43 3.21 23.67
CA ALA A 160 -7.51 2.23 23.67
C ALA A 160 -8.94 2.81 23.80
N PRO A 161 -9.21 3.83 24.64
CA PRO A 161 -10.56 4.40 24.78
C PRO A 161 -11.14 4.94 23.47
N SER A 162 -10.27 5.38 22.56
CA SER A 162 -10.63 5.92 21.25
C SER A 162 -11.23 4.89 20.29
N PHE A 163 -11.18 3.60 20.61
CA PHE A 163 -11.65 2.51 19.74
C PHE A 163 -12.86 1.75 20.33
N GLY A 164 -13.56 2.34 21.30
CA GLY A 164 -14.80 1.79 21.86
C GLY A 164 -16.03 1.92 20.96
N ASP A 165 -17.15 1.32 21.36
CA ASP A 165 -18.39 1.26 20.56
C ASP A 165 -18.97 2.63 20.20
N LYS A 166 -18.85 3.63 21.09
CA LYS A 166 -19.28 5.01 20.78
C LYS A 166 -18.51 5.60 19.60
N ASN A 167 -17.20 5.34 19.51
CA ASN A 167 -16.40 5.76 18.38
C ASN A 167 -16.77 4.95 17.13
N ASN A 168 -16.99 3.64 17.26
CA ASN A 168 -17.42 2.80 16.14
C ASN A 168 -18.76 3.25 15.54
N GLN A 169 -19.69 3.75 16.35
CA GLN A 169 -20.92 4.39 15.86
C GLN A 169 -20.62 5.65 15.04
N LEU A 170 -19.68 6.49 15.50
CA LEU A 170 -19.22 7.65 14.75
C LEU A 170 -18.57 7.25 13.41
N VAL A 171 -17.70 6.24 13.43
CA VAL A 171 -17.08 5.66 12.22
C VAL A 171 -18.12 5.21 11.22
N PHE A 172 -19.16 4.49 11.68
CA PHE A 172 -20.26 4.08 10.82
C PHE A 172 -20.94 5.28 10.16
N ASN A 173 -21.26 6.32 10.94
CA ASN A 173 -21.92 7.52 10.43
C ASN A 173 -21.06 8.29 9.42
N GLU A 174 -19.77 8.51 9.70
CA GLU A 174 -18.85 9.15 8.75
C GLU A 174 -18.64 8.30 7.50
N THR A 175 -18.62 6.97 7.66
CA THR A 175 -18.54 6.02 6.53
C THR A 175 -19.73 6.18 5.60
N ILE A 176 -20.96 6.15 6.11
CA ILE A 176 -22.17 6.30 5.28
C ILE A 176 -22.18 7.66 4.57
N HIS A 177 -21.77 8.73 5.27
CA HIS A 177 -21.66 10.06 4.69
C HIS A 177 -20.67 10.09 3.52
N HIS A 178 -19.41 9.72 3.75
CA HIS A 178 -18.40 9.76 2.69
C HIS A 178 -18.62 8.73 1.59
N ALA A 179 -19.30 7.61 1.89
CA ALA A 179 -19.68 6.61 0.89
C ALA A 179 -20.72 7.20 -0.06
N THR A 180 -21.70 7.95 0.47
CA THR A 180 -22.68 8.66 -0.34
C THR A 180 -22.00 9.66 -1.27
N SER A 181 -21.11 10.53 -0.74
CA SER A 181 -20.38 11.51 -1.55
C SER A 181 -19.47 10.86 -2.59
N MET A 182 -18.82 9.74 -2.25
CA MET A 182 -17.98 8.99 -3.20
C MET A 182 -18.84 8.36 -4.31
N LEU A 183 -20.00 7.82 -3.97
CA LEU A 183 -20.94 7.27 -4.94
C LEU A 183 -21.54 8.35 -5.83
N ASP A 184 -21.88 9.53 -5.30
CA ASP A 184 -22.34 10.68 -6.10
C ASP A 184 -21.28 11.09 -7.14
N LEU A 185 -20.00 11.06 -6.75
CA LEU A 185 -18.89 11.33 -7.66
C LEU A 185 -18.76 10.25 -8.75
N TRP A 186 -18.88 8.97 -8.40
CA TRP A 186 -18.78 7.86 -9.35
C TRP A 186 -20.03 7.72 -10.23
N ALA A 187 -21.19 8.08 -9.71
CA ALA A 187 -22.47 8.03 -10.42
C ALA A 187 -22.53 9.03 -11.58
N GLY A 188 -21.71 10.08 -11.52
CA GLY A 188 -21.67 11.15 -12.50
C GLY A 188 -22.87 12.09 -12.44
N PRO A 189 -22.91 13.13 -13.29
CA PRO A 189 -23.97 14.15 -13.26
C PRO A 189 -25.37 13.61 -13.57
N ASP A 190 -25.48 12.49 -14.29
CA ASP A 190 -26.75 11.85 -14.63
C ASP A 190 -27.21 10.83 -13.58
N GLY A 191 -26.39 10.57 -12.55
CA GLY A 191 -26.70 9.70 -11.43
C GLY A 191 -26.85 8.22 -11.81
N LYS A 192 -26.39 7.80 -12.99
CA LYS A 192 -26.61 6.43 -13.49
C LYS A 192 -25.52 5.45 -13.08
N GLY A 193 -24.31 5.91 -12.77
CA GLY A 193 -23.19 5.05 -12.38
C GLY A 193 -22.72 4.09 -13.47
N ASN A 194 -22.90 4.48 -14.74
CA ASN A 194 -22.38 3.78 -15.90
C ASN A 194 -21.00 4.31 -16.34
N LEU A 195 -20.30 5.07 -15.49
CA LEU A 195 -19.00 5.65 -15.80
C LEU A 195 -17.87 4.73 -15.32
N THR A 196 -16.83 4.61 -16.15
CA THR A 196 -15.60 3.92 -15.78
C THR A 196 -14.86 4.69 -14.69
N VAL A 197 -14.64 4.05 -13.54
CA VAL A 197 -13.84 4.62 -12.44
C VAL A 197 -12.35 4.42 -12.75
N VAL A 198 -11.68 5.49 -13.19
CA VAL A 198 -10.29 5.44 -13.70
C VAL A 198 -9.24 5.15 -12.61
N ASP A 199 -9.46 5.63 -11.37
CA ASP A 199 -8.56 5.35 -10.24
C ASP A 199 -9.32 5.05 -8.93
N PRO A 200 -9.87 3.83 -8.79
CA PRO A 200 -10.58 3.44 -7.58
C PRO A 200 -9.66 3.34 -6.36
N SER A 201 -8.34 3.26 -6.55
CA SER A 201 -7.37 3.17 -5.45
C SER A 201 -7.20 4.51 -4.74
N VAL A 202 -7.06 5.60 -5.51
CA VAL A 202 -6.99 6.97 -4.97
C VAL A 202 -8.31 7.36 -4.30
N ALA A 203 -9.44 6.99 -4.90
CA ALA A 203 -10.75 7.23 -4.31
C ALA A 203 -10.90 6.50 -2.96
N ALA A 204 -10.52 5.22 -2.88
CA ALA A 204 -10.55 4.46 -1.63
C ALA A 204 -9.60 5.05 -0.56
N MET A 205 -8.41 5.52 -0.96
CA MET A 205 -7.45 6.19 -0.07
C MET A 205 -8.01 7.50 0.51
N ASN A 206 -8.58 8.36 -0.34
CA ASN A 206 -9.22 9.60 0.10
C ASN A 206 -10.41 9.31 1.00
N PHE A 207 -11.25 8.34 0.63
CA PHE A 207 -12.40 7.91 1.42
C PHE A 207 -11.96 7.51 2.84
N ALA A 208 -11.00 6.59 2.97
CA ALA A 208 -10.55 6.11 4.27
C ALA A 208 -9.86 7.22 5.08
N LEU A 209 -9.13 8.11 4.41
CA LEU A 209 -8.54 9.29 5.02
C LEU A 209 -9.62 10.22 5.60
N TYR A 210 -10.71 10.46 4.88
CA TYR A 210 -11.76 11.37 5.33
C TYR A 210 -12.56 10.78 6.48
N VAL A 211 -12.83 9.47 6.45
CA VAL A 211 -13.48 8.76 7.57
C VAL A 211 -12.63 8.87 8.83
N ILE A 212 -11.32 8.60 8.77
CA ILE A 212 -10.46 8.72 9.96
C ILE A 212 -10.28 10.17 10.41
N SER A 213 -10.22 11.14 9.50
CA SER A 213 -10.19 12.57 9.85
C SER A 213 -11.48 13.00 10.57
N GLY A 214 -12.65 12.57 10.10
CA GLY A 214 -13.94 12.88 10.72
C GLY A 214 -14.13 12.17 12.06
N ALA A 215 -14.04 10.84 12.06
CA ALA A 215 -14.31 10.03 13.25
C ALA A 215 -13.18 10.09 14.29
N GLY A 216 -11.93 10.22 13.85
CA GLY A 216 -10.77 10.25 14.73
C GLY A 216 -10.37 11.66 15.20
N PHE A 217 -10.48 12.67 14.34
CA PHE A 217 -9.93 14.00 14.62
C PHE A 217 -10.98 15.11 14.68
N ASP A 218 -12.26 14.77 14.48
CA ASP A 218 -13.36 15.75 14.38
C ASP A 218 -13.09 16.80 13.29
N VAL A 219 -12.43 16.36 12.21
CA VAL A 219 -12.15 17.14 11.01
C VAL A 219 -12.87 16.48 9.85
N ARG A 220 -14.09 16.93 9.55
CA ARG A 220 -14.82 16.46 8.38
C ARG A 220 -14.26 17.12 7.12
N VAL A 221 -13.52 16.36 6.33
CA VAL A 221 -12.96 16.81 5.05
C VAL A 221 -14.05 16.76 3.98
N VAL A 222 -14.22 17.84 3.22
CA VAL A 222 -15.23 17.94 2.15
C VAL A 222 -14.66 17.41 0.85
N TRP A 223 -15.48 16.71 0.05
CA TRP A 223 -15.04 16.25 -1.25
C TRP A 223 -14.93 17.42 -2.25
N PRO A 224 -13.98 17.41 -3.21
CA PRO A 224 -13.80 18.54 -4.13
C PRO A 224 -15.06 18.97 -4.90
N HIS A 225 -15.95 18.03 -5.23
CA HIS A 225 -17.19 18.29 -5.96
C HIS A 225 -18.35 18.82 -5.08
N GLU A 226 -18.14 18.89 -3.77
CA GLU A 226 -19.07 19.43 -2.78
C GLU A 226 -18.69 20.85 -2.33
N GLU A 227 -17.49 21.31 -2.68
CA GLU A 227 -17.01 22.65 -2.34
C GLU A 227 -17.97 23.72 -2.89
N GLY A 228 -18.28 24.72 -2.06
CA GLY A 228 -19.22 25.79 -2.37
C GLY A 228 -20.72 25.43 -2.23
N LYS A 229 -21.07 24.17 -1.96
CA LYS A 229 -22.45 23.79 -1.59
C LYS A 229 -22.66 24.03 -0.09
N LYS A 230 -23.86 24.51 0.31
CA LYS A 230 -24.18 24.66 1.74
C LYS A 230 -24.16 23.28 2.42
N PRO A 231 -23.43 23.11 3.53
CA PRO A 231 -23.39 21.84 4.25
C PRO A 231 -24.80 21.46 4.73
N LYS A 232 -25.20 20.20 4.51
CA LYS A 232 -26.50 19.66 4.95
C LYS A 232 -26.57 19.44 6.47
N THR A 233 -25.44 19.47 7.18
CA THR A 233 -25.35 19.15 8.62
C THR A 233 -24.53 20.18 9.39
N LYS A 234 -24.96 20.49 10.63
CA LYS A 234 -24.29 21.43 11.56
C LYS A 234 -23.04 20.87 12.27
N LYS A 235 -22.56 19.68 11.90
CA LYS A 235 -21.34 19.09 12.48
C LYS A 235 -20.10 19.63 11.75
N GLY A 236 -19.14 20.11 12.54
CA GLY A 236 -18.09 21.02 12.09
C GLY A 236 -18.60 22.45 12.22
N GLY A 237 -18.07 23.21 13.19
CA GLY A 237 -18.41 24.62 13.33
C GLY A 237 -18.28 25.34 11.98
N GLU A 238 -19.12 26.34 11.76
CA GLU A 238 -19.19 27.15 10.53
C GLU A 238 -17.83 27.78 10.11
N ASP A 239 -16.79 27.64 10.96
CA ASP A 239 -15.42 28.13 10.80
C ASP A 239 -14.33 27.03 10.92
N SER A 240 -14.55 25.81 10.40
CA SER A 240 -13.44 24.85 10.33
C SER A 240 -12.42 25.29 9.27
N ILE A 241 -11.38 26.00 9.72
CA ILE A 241 -10.19 26.41 8.94
C ILE A 241 -9.52 25.27 8.15
N PHE A 242 -9.91 24.02 8.38
CA PHE A 242 -9.36 22.81 7.78
C PHE A 242 -10.15 22.31 6.55
N VAL A 243 -11.18 23.04 6.12
CA VAL A 243 -12.19 22.55 5.16
C VAL A 243 -12.14 23.36 3.86
N GLY A 244 -11.39 22.86 2.88
CA GLY A 244 -11.39 23.36 1.51
C GLY A 244 -10.11 23.06 0.74
N SER A 245 -10.16 23.30 -0.57
CA SER A 245 -9.00 23.19 -1.47
C SER A 245 -7.98 24.32 -1.30
N GLU A 246 -8.31 25.39 -0.58
CA GLU A 246 -7.40 26.51 -0.34
C GLU A 246 -6.66 26.37 1.00
N ALA A 247 -5.39 26.79 1.03
CA ALA A 247 -4.60 26.79 2.25
C ALA A 247 -5.05 27.96 3.18
N PRO A 248 -5.39 27.69 4.45
CA PRO A 248 -5.77 28.74 5.39
C PRO A 248 -4.60 29.69 5.70
N PRO A 249 -4.88 30.92 6.19
CA PRO A 249 -3.83 31.88 6.55
C PRO A 249 -2.81 31.29 7.52
N GLY A 250 -1.51 31.37 7.19
CA GLY A 250 -0.43 30.78 8.00
C GLY A 250 0.07 29.40 7.51
N HIS A 251 -0.62 28.83 6.52
CA HIS A 251 -0.29 27.57 5.88
C HIS A 251 0.11 27.75 4.42
N THR A 252 0.99 26.87 3.95
CA THR A 252 1.37 26.80 2.53
C THR A 252 0.68 25.65 1.80
N MET A 253 0.14 24.69 2.53
CA MET A 253 -0.62 23.55 2.02
C MET A 253 -1.95 23.46 2.78
N ASN A 254 -3.04 23.11 2.11
CA ASN A 254 -4.28 22.76 2.81
C ASN A 254 -4.11 21.44 3.61
N TYR A 255 -5.02 21.17 4.55
CA TYR A 255 -4.95 19.99 5.44
C TYR A 255 -4.79 18.68 4.65
N ARG A 256 -5.59 18.50 3.59
CA ARG A 256 -5.58 17.30 2.74
C ARG A 256 -4.25 17.15 2.00
N GLU A 257 -3.73 18.22 1.43
CA GLU A 257 -2.47 18.23 0.69
C GLU A 257 -1.28 17.96 1.60
N ALA A 258 -1.18 18.63 2.75
CA ALA A 258 -0.10 18.41 3.71
C ALA A 258 -0.06 16.96 4.18
N LEU A 259 -1.24 16.41 4.51
CA LEU A 259 -1.39 15.04 4.96
C LEU A 259 -1.07 14.04 3.85
N SER A 260 -1.70 14.19 2.69
CA SER A 260 -1.50 13.31 1.54
C SER A 260 -0.04 13.29 1.10
N GLU A 261 0.60 14.46 0.94
CA GLU A 261 1.99 14.55 0.49
C GLU A 261 2.97 13.94 1.49
N LEU A 262 2.73 14.13 2.80
CA LEU A 262 3.51 13.49 3.86
C LEU A 262 3.40 11.97 3.79
N LEU A 263 2.18 11.43 3.70
CA LEU A 263 1.93 9.99 3.72
C LEU A 263 2.44 9.31 2.45
N HIS A 264 2.11 9.83 1.27
CA HIS A 264 2.55 9.27 -0.02
C HIS A 264 4.07 9.19 -0.17
N ASN A 265 4.80 10.05 0.52
CA ASN A 265 6.25 10.17 0.42
C ASN A 265 6.97 9.86 1.75
N ILE A 266 6.30 9.18 2.68
CA ILE A 266 6.83 8.92 4.03
C ILE A 266 8.19 8.22 3.99
N MET A 267 8.48 7.40 2.97
CA MET A 267 9.77 6.75 2.79
C MET A 267 10.98 7.71 2.81
N TRP A 268 10.81 8.94 2.31
CA TRP A 268 11.90 9.93 2.37
C TRP A 268 12.25 10.35 3.79
N THR A 269 11.26 10.39 4.69
CA THR A 269 11.47 10.62 6.13
C THR A 269 12.18 9.46 6.82
N GLN A 270 12.07 8.25 6.26
CA GLN A 270 12.72 7.04 6.80
C GLN A 270 14.20 6.95 6.38
N ILE A 271 14.51 7.37 5.15
CA ILE A 271 15.86 7.26 4.56
C ILE A 271 16.75 8.43 4.99
N MET A 272 16.18 9.63 5.14
CA MET A 272 16.94 10.84 5.41
C MET A 272 16.32 11.64 6.58
N PRO A 273 17.15 12.20 7.49
CA PRO A 273 16.65 13.05 8.55
C PRO A 273 15.83 14.25 8.02
N ILE A 274 14.73 14.60 8.69
CA ILE A 274 13.79 15.65 8.27
C ILE A 274 14.49 17.00 8.02
N LYS A 275 15.48 17.37 8.85
CA LYS A 275 16.25 18.62 8.69
C LYS A 275 17.00 18.70 7.35
N TRP A 276 17.32 17.55 6.76
CA TRP A 276 18.04 17.46 5.50
C TRP A 276 17.06 17.42 4.31
N LEU A 277 15.83 16.92 4.51
CA LEU A 277 14.77 16.97 3.49
C LEU A 277 14.51 18.41 3.03
N SER A 278 14.32 19.33 3.97
CA SER A 278 14.07 20.75 3.66
C SER A 278 15.25 21.46 2.98
N ARG A 279 16.47 20.93 3.11
CA ARG A 279 17.72 21.52 2.55
C ARG A 279 18.21 20.81 1.29
N SER A 280 17.57 19.71 0.91
CA SER A 280 17.99 18.91 -0.23
C SER A 280 17.81 19.66 -1.55
N PRO A 281 18.71 19.46 -2.53
CA PRO A 281 18.55 20.03 -3.88
C PRO A 281 17.37 19.39 -4.66
N VAL A 282 16.94 18.19 -4.26
CA VAL A 282 15.83 17.45 -4.89
C VAL A 282 14.47 18.05 -4.48
N LYS A 283 13.61 18.38 -5.46
CA LYS A 283 12.29 19.02 -5.22
C LYS A 283 11.42 18.18 -4.28
N VAL A 284 11.25 16.88 -4.54
CA VAL A 284 10.37 16.02 -3.72
C VAL A 284 10.81 16.02 -2.25
N HIS A 285 12.11 16.00 -1.95
CA HIS A 285 12.59 16.07 -0.57
C HIS A 285 12.14 17.37 0.13
N ARG A 286 12.23 18.51 -0.57
CA ARG A 286 11.79 19.79 0.00
C ARG A 286 10.29 19.83 0.21
N THR A 287 9.51 19.34 -0.76
CA THR A 287 8.06 19.23 -0.68
C THR A 287 7.63 18.35 0.50
N VAL A 288 8.28 17.22 0.71
CA VAL A 288 8.05 16.37 1.90
C VAL A 288 8.44 17.07 3.18
N GLY A 289 9.59 17.74 3.20
CA GLY A 289 10.03 18.52 4.37
C GLY A 289 9.06 19.63 4.74
N GLU A 290 8.42 20.25 3.74
CA GLU A 290 7.36 21.25 3.91
C GLU A 290 6.07 20.59 4.42
N ALA A 291 5.62 19.50 3.81
CA ALA A 291 4.45 18.73 4.23
C ALA A 291 4.55 18.23 5.68
N VAL A 292 5.72 17.74 6.10
CA VAL A 292 6.00 17.37 7.51
C VAL A 292 5.80 18.59 8.43
N GLY A 293 6.27 19.77 8.02
CA GLY A 293 6.13 21.01 8.78
C GLY A 293 4.67 21.47 8.87
N GLU A 294 3.98 21.54 7.74
CA GLU A 294 2.57 21.95 7.64
C GLU A 294 1.66 21.00 8.41
N TRP A 295 1.84 19.70 8.26
CA TRP A 295 1.08 18.70 9.02
C TRP A 295 1.33 18.83 10.53
N GLY A 296 2.57 19.13 10.93
CA GLY A 296 2.90 19.43 12.32
C GLY A 296 2.16 20.66 12.86
N LYS A 297 1.93 21.70 12.06
CA LYS A 297 1.12 22.86 12.45
C LYS A 297 -0.34 22.47 12.64
N TYR A 298 -0.94 21.78 11.67
CA TYR A 298 -2.33 21.32 11.74
C TYR A 298 -2.61 20.47 12.99
N MET A 299 -1.74 19.51 13.30
CA MET A 299 -1.91 18.71 14.52
C MET A 299 -1.77 19.53 15.81
N ASN A 300 -0.91 20.54 15.82
CA ASN A 300 -0.79 21.43 16.98
C ASN A 300 -2.04 22.28 17.17
N GLU A 301 -2.63 22.81 16.09
CA GLU A 301 -3.86 23.58 16.15
C GLU A 301 -5.06 22.75 16.61
N ILE A 302 -5.19 21.53 16.07
CA ILE A 302 -6.18 20.56 16.54
C ILE A 302 -5.98 20.27 18.03
N TYR A 303 -4.73 20.08 18.45
CA TYR A 303 -4.39 19.85 19.84
C TYR A 303 -4.79 21.01 20.75
N GLU A 304 -4.42 22.25 20.42
CA GLU A 304 -4.77 23.40 21.26
C GLU A 304 -6.29 23.60 21.30
N LYS A 305 -6.99 23.47 20.17
CA LYS A 305 -8.46 23.57 20.10
C LYS A 305 -9.14 22.54 21.00
N LYS A 306 -8.75 21.26 20.89
CA LYS A 306 -9.33 20.17 21.70
C LYS A 306 -8.94 20.29 23.17
N LYS A 307 -7.72 20.72 23.48
CA LYS A 307 -7.30 20.98 24.86
C LYS A 307 -8.18 22.04 25.53
N THR A 308 -8.43 23.15 24.84
CA THR A 308 -9.32 24.21 25.36
C THR A 308 -10.74 23.69 25.57
N GLN A 309 -11.27 22.87 24.66
CA GLN A 309 -12.60 22.25 24.78
C GLN A 309 -12.71 21.33 26.01
N VAL A 310 -11.67 20.52 26.27
CA VAL A 310 -11.61 19.64 27.45
C VAL A 310 -11.51 20.46 28.74
N GLU A 311 -10.72 21.53 28.75
CA GLU A 311 -10.57 22.41 29.91
C GLU A 311 -11.83 23.22 30.22
N SER A 312 -12.62 23.59 29.21
CA SER A 312 -13.88 24.31 29.41
C SER A 312 -15.03 23.44 29.91
N GLY A 313 -14.85 22.11 29.97
CA GLY A 313 -15.89 21.16 30.38
C GLY A 313 -17.06 21.08 29.39
N ASP A 314 -16.84 21.51 28.15
CA ASP A 314 -17.83 21.44 27.07
C ASP A 314 -17.89 20.00 26.55
N ASP A 315 -18.53 19.12 27.34
CA ASP A 315 -18.80 17.74 26.97
C ASP A 315 -19.83 17.75 25.83
N THR A 316 -19.35 17.87 24.59
CA THR A 316 -20.20 17.76 23.41
C THR A 316 -20.89 16.39 23.44
N LYS A 317 -22.23 16.40 23.50
CA LYS A 317 -23.10 15.21 23.59
C LYS A 317 -22.97 14.21 22.42
N GLU A 318 -22.09 14.47 21.45
CA GLU A 318 -21.99 13.73 20.20
C GLU A 318 -20.64 12.97 20.05
N GLY A 319 -20.42 11.99 20.94
CA GLY A 319 -19.29 11.06 20.82
C GLY A 319 -17.94 11.62 21.26
N MET A 320 -17.01 10.72 21.63
CA MET A 320 -15.64 11.05 22.00
C MET A 320 -14.74 10.68 20.83
N ASP A 321 -14.19 11.66 20.12
CA ASP A 321 -13.23 11.44 19.04
C ASP A 321 -11.87 10.96 19.59
N LEU A 322 -11.04 10.37 18.72
CA LEU A 322 -9.75 9.81 19.10
C LEU A 322 -8.85 10.85 19.76
N PHE A 323 -8.82 12.10 19.27
CA PHE A 323 -7.95 13.14 19.80
C PHE A 323 -8.40 13.65 21.17
N ASP A 324 -9.70 13.80 21.40
CA ASP A 324 -10.29 14.10 22.70
C ASP A 324 -9.95 13.02 23.73
N ALA A 325 -10.12 11.75 23.37
CA ALA A 325 -9.76 10.61 24.21
C ALA A 325 -8.25 10.61 24.58
N LEU A 326 -7.37 10.92 23.62
CA LEU A 326 -5.92 11.05 23.87
C LEU A 326 -5.62 12.16 24.88
N ILE A 327 -6.25 13.34 24.74
CA ILE A 327 -6.01 14.47 25.66
C ILE A 327 -6.52 14.13 27.06
N ARG A 328 -7.75 13.61 27.19
CA ARG A 328 -8.33 13.24 28.49
C ARG A 328 -7.53 12.13 29.18
N GLY A 329 -7.10 11.12 28.42
CA GLY A 329 -6.32 9.98 28.92
C GLY A 329 -4.88 10.34 29.30
N SER A 330 -4.32 11.41 28.71
CA SER A 330 -2.93 11.83 28.98
C SER A 330 -2.72 12.38 30.38
N GLY A 331 -3.79 12.87 31.03
CA GLY A 331 -3.68 13.59 32.30
C GLY A 331 -2.94 14.94 32.19
N ILE A 332 -2.60 15.44 31.00
CA ILE A 332 -1.89 16.72 30.81
C ILE A 332 -2.71 17.91 31.35
N THR A 333 -4.04 17.79 31.39
CA THR A 333 -4.94 18.77 32.02
C THR A 333 -5.00 18.66 33.54
N LYS A 334 -4.44 17.59 34.13
CA LYS A 334 -4.36 17.35 35.58
C LYS A 334 -2.94 17.66 36.07
N LYS A 335 -2.80 18.35 37.21
CA LYS A 335 -1.50 18.80 37.77
C LYS A 335 -0.60 17.67 38.30
N GLU A 336 -0.97 16.40 38.16
CA GLU A 336 -0.16 15.25 38.60
C GLU A 336 0.75 14.78 37.46
N GLY A 337 1.99 14.45 37.77
CA GLY A 337 3.04 14.14 36.79
C GLY A 337 2.66 13.01 35.83
N SER A 338 2.25 13.39 34.62
CA SER A 338 2.05 12.44 33.52
C SER A 338 3.40 11.97 32.96
N THR A 339 3.53 10.67 32.71
CA THR A 339 4.66 10.10 31.97
C THR A 339 4.55 10.33 30.46
N ILE A 340 3.41 10.80 29.95
CA ILE A 340 3.13 11.04 28.53
C ILE A 340 3.28 12.53 28.22
N THR A 341 4.12 12.85 27.24
CA THR A 341 4.36 14.23 26.80
C THR A 341 3.41 14.65 25.67
N LYS A 342 3.33 15.97 25.39
CA LYS A 342 2.65 16.47 24.18
C LYS A 342 3.19 15.83 22.91
N SER A 343 4.51 15.64 22.82
CA SER A 343 5.16 14.98 21.67
C SER A 343 4.67 13.55 21.50
N ASP A 344 4.51 12.80 22.60
CA ASP A 344 3.98 11.44 22.55
C ASP A 344 2.52 11.41 22.07
N LEU A 345 1.70 12.38 22.47
CA LEU A 345 0.32 12.50 21.96
C LEU A 345 0.28 12.71 20.45
N LEU A 346 1.09 13.66 19.94
CA LEU A 346 1.19 13.93 18.51
C LEU A 346 1.74 12.72 17.75
N GLY A 347 2.70 11.99 18.33
CA GLY A 347 3.22 10.73 17.80
C GLY A 347 2.13 9.64 17.67
N ASN A 348 1.28 9.48 18.70
CA ASN A 348 0.17 8.51 18.63
C ASN A 348 -0.90 8.92 17.63
N ALA A 349 -1.25 10.20 17.59
CA ALA A 349 -2.18 10.75 16.61
C ALA A 349 -1.70 10.48 15.18
N PHE A 350 -0.44 10.80 14.87
CA PHE A 350 0.15 10.57 13.56
C PHE A 350 0.15 9.09 13.18
N VAL A 351 0.60 8.19 14.08
CA VAL A 351 0.71 6.76 13.75
C VAL A 351 -0.66 6.09 13.58
N VAL A 352 -1.68 6.51 14.32
CA VAL A 352 -3.05 5.98 14.16
C VAL A 352 -3.63 6.37 12.82
N MET A 353 -3.45 7.62 12.41
CA MET A 353 -3.90 8.11 11.11
C MET A 353 -3.17 7.43 9.94
N LEU A 354 -1.84 7.31 10.03
CA LEU A 354 -1.04 6.56 9.04
C LEU A 354 -1.49 5.10 8.93
N ALA A 355 -1.64 4.40 10.06
CA ALA A 355 -1.98 2.97 10.07
C ALA A 355 -3.42 2.68 9.60
N GLY A 356 -4.37 3.59 9.90
CA GLY A 356 -5.79 3.37 9.69
C GLY A 356 -6.26 3.53 8.23
N HIS A 357 -5.71 4.49 7.48
CA HIS A 357 -6.27 4.81 6.16
C HIS A 357 -5.77 3.87 5.04
N GLU A 358 -4.46 3.62 4.90
CA GLU A 358 -3.93 2.82 3.77
C GLU A 358 -4.38 1.36 3.82
N THR A 359 -4.45 0.78 5.03
CA THR A 359 -4.81 -0.63 5.20
C THR A 359 -6.28 -0.88 4.88
N THR A 360 -7.18 0.00 5.33
CA THR A 360 -8.60 -0.04 4.98
C THR A 360 -8.81 0.22 3.49
N ALA A 361 -8.21 1.29 2.94
CA ALA A 361 -8.35 1.66 1.54
C ALA A 361 -7.93 0.54 0.57
N ASN A 362 -6.79 -0.12 0.83
CA ASN A 362 -6.35 -1.25 0.02
C ASN A 362 -7.31 -2.44 0.12
N THR A 363 -7.81 -2.74 1.32
CA THR A 363 -8.79 -3.82 1.51
C THR A 363 -10.07 -3.55 0.72
N LEU A 364 -10.54 -2.31 0.69
CA LEU A 364 -11.69 -1.88 -0.12
C LEU A 364 -11.42 -2.01 -1.62
N HIS A 365 -10.30 -1.45 -2.07
CA HIS A 365 -9.89 -1.50 -3.47
C HIS A 365 -9.85 -2.92 -4.01
N PHE A 366 -9.17 -3.84 -3.29
CA PHE A 366 -9.05 -5.23 -3.73
C PHE A 366 -10.36 -6.01 -3.57
N SER A 367 -11.19 -5.70 -2.57
CA SER A 367 -12.52 -6.32 -2.46
C SER A 367 -13.37 -6.02 -3.69
N MET A 368 -13.36 -4.79 -4.19
CA MET A 368 -14.07 -4.42 -5.43
C MET A 368 -13.54 -5.18 -6.65
N ILE A 369 -12.21 -5.27 -6.82
CA ILE A 369 -11.60 -6.03 -7.92
C ILE A 369 -11.96 -7.52 -7.84
N PHE A 370 -11.86 -8.13 -6.65
CA PHE A 370 -12.19 -9.53 -6.46
C PHE A 370 -13.68 -9.80 -6.72
N LEU A 371 -14.58 -8.93 -6.29
CA LEU A 371 -16.01 -9.05 -6.57
C LEU A 371 -16.34 -8.85 -8.06
N ALA A 372 -15.66 -7.93 -8.74
CA ALA A 372 -15.81 -7.71 -10.18
C ALA A 372 -15.35 -8.93 -11.02
N MET A 373 -14.40 -9.72 -10.51
CA MET A 373 -14.01 -11.01 -11.09
C MET A 373 -14.92 -12.17 -10.67
N ASN A 374 -15.66 -12.04 -9.56
CA ASN A 374 -16.45 -13.11 -8.96
C ASN A 374 -17.92 -12.71 -8.80
N TRP A 375 -18.62 -12.60 -9.93
CA TRP A 375 -20.00 -12.10 -10.01
C TRP A 375 -21.01 -12.90 -9.18
N ALA A 376 -20.81 -14.21 -9.04
CA ALA A 376 -21.68 -15.04 -8.21
C ALA A 376 -21.60 -14.63 -6.73
N SER A 377 -20.39 -14.35 -6.24
CA SER A 377 -20.17 -13.86 -4.87
C SER A 377 -20.67 -12.43 -4.71
N GLN A 378 -20.51 -11.58 -5.73
CA GLN A 378 -21.07 -10.22 -5.74
C GLN A 378 -22.59 -10.23 -5.64
N LYS A 379 -23.26 -11.07 -6.43
CA LYS A 379 -24.72 -11.22 -6.36
C LYS A 379 -25.17 -11.73 -4.99
N ARG A 380 -24.46 -12.71 -4.42
CA ARG A 380 -24.76 -13.21 -3.07
C ARG A 380 -24.58 -12.14 -2.00
N LEU A 381 -23.60 -11.25 -2.16
CA LEU A 381 -23.41 -10.09 -1.29
C LEU A 381 -24.59 -9.13 -1.38
N GLN A 382 -25.03 -8.81 -2.61
CA GLN A 382 -26.21 -7.96 -2.84
C GLN A 382 -27.47 -8.56 -2.22
N GLU A 383 -27.74 -9.86 -2.46
CA GLU A 383 -28.88 -10.57 -1.89
C GLU A 383 -28.87 -10.60 -0.34
N ASP A 384 -27.70 -10.58 0.28
CA ASP A 384 -27.55 -10.51 1.74
C ASP A 384 -27.78 -9.08 2.26
N ILE A 385 -27.22 -8.08 1.60
CA ILE A 385 -27.45 -6.65 1.89
C ILE A 385 -28.93 -6.29 1.76
N ASP A 386 -29.59 -6.72 0.68
CA ASP A 386 -31.02 -6.49 0.44
C ASP A 386 -31.89 -7.02 1.58
N LYS A 387 -31.52 -8.18 2.16
CA LYS A 387 -32.22 -8.74 3.33
C LYS A 387 -31.95 -7.95 4.60
N ILE A 388 -30.72 -7.49 4.82
CA ILE A 388 -30.33 -6.75 6.03
C ILE A 388 -31.03 -5.39 6.09
N PHE A 389 -31.05 -4.65 4.99
CA PHE A 389 -31.59 -3.30 4.96
C PHE A 389 -33.04 -3.22 4.49
N ALA A 390 -33.58 -4.26 3.86
CA ALA A 390 -34.97 -4.34 3.40
C ALA A 390 -35.40 -3.11 2.56
N GLY A 391 -34.48 -2.57 1.75
CA GLY A 391 -34.72 -1.39 0.92
C GLY A 391 -34.73 -0.04 1.65
N LYS A 392 -34.35 0.02 2.93
CA LYS A 392 -34.18 1.29 3.65
C LYS A 392 -33.08 2.15 3.00
N PRO A 393 -33.31 3.46 2.83
CA PRO A 393 -32.30 4.37 2.30
C PRO A 393 -31.11 4.50 3.27
N MET A 394 -29.94 4.82 2.73
CA MET A 394 -28.67 4.83 3.48
C MET A 394 -28.65 5.77 4.69
N ASP A 395 -29.39 6.88 4.64
CA ASP A 395 -29.50 7.85 5.74
C ASP A 395 -30.27 7.32 6.96
N GLU A 396 -31.07 6.27 6.79
CA GLU A 396 -31.76 5.57 7.86
C GLU A 396 -30.93 4.43 8.50
N TRP A 397 -29.75 4.14 7.96
CA TRP A 397 -28.90 3.06 8.46
C TRP A 397 -28.31 3.42 9.82
N LYS A 398 -28.43 2.49 10.77
CA LYS A 398 -27.95 2.63 12.15
C LYS A 398 -26.95 1.56 12.52
N PHE A 399 -25.86 1.95 13.17
CA PHE A 399 -24.81 1.05 13.63
C PHE A 399 -25.36 -0.08 14.51
N GLU A 400 -26.19 0.25 15.50
CA GLU A 400 -26.72 -0.70 16.49
C GLU A 400 -27.60 -1.79 15.88
N GLU A 401 -28.27 -1.49 14.78
CA GLU A 401 -29.21 -2.39 14.10
C GLU A 401 -28.52 -3.20 13.00
N HIS A 402 -27.67 -2.55 12.19
CA HIS A 402 -27.24 -3.12 10.91
C HIS A 402 -25.79 -3.65 10.92
N PHE A 403 -24.95 -3.21 11.86
CA PHE A 403 -23.55 -3.66 11.87
C PHE A 403 -23.42 -5.16 12.18
N GLN A 404 -24.14 -5.67 13.19
CA GLN A 404 -24.02 -7.09 13.57
C GLN A 404 -24.46 -8.06 12.46
N PRO A 405 -25.60 -7.83 11.76
CA PRO A 405 -25.94 -8.59 10.56
C PRO A 405 -24.86 -8.53 9.48
N LEU A 406 -24.32 -7.33 9.17
CA LEU A 406 -23.23 -7.20 8.19
C LEU A 406 -21.97 -7.99 8.62
N PHE A 407 -21.65 -7.97 9.91
CA PHE A 407 -20.50 -8.65 10.48
C PHE A 407 -20.64 -10.18 10.48
N GLY A 408 -21.88 -10.69 10.54
CA GLY A 408 -22.21 -12.10 10.41
C GLY A 408 -22.47 -12.58 8.98
N GLY A 409 -22.56 -11.66 8.02
CA GLY A 409 -23.02 -11.94 6.66
C GLY A 409 -21.92 -11.98 5.61
N MET A 410 -22.36 -11.85 4.36
CA MET A 410 -21.52 -11.93 3.18
C MET A 410 -20.53 -10.75 3.08
N ALA A 411 -20.86 -9.58 3.63
CA ALA A 411 -19.94 -8.45 3.66
C ALA A 411 -18.67 -8.78 4.45
N ALA A 412 -18.82 -9.41 5.62
CA ALA A 412 -17.69 -9.85 6.43
C ALA A 412 -16.95 -11.04 5.82
N ALA A 413 -17.67 -11.95 5.16
CA ALA A 413 -17.05 -13.02 4.38
C ALA A 413 -16.14 -12.49 3.26
N VAL A 414 -16.57 -11.44 2.55
CA VAL A 414 -15.79 -10.74 1.52
C VAL A 414 -14.56 -10.08 2.12
N MET A 415 -14.73 -9.26 3.16
CA MET A 415 -13.61 -8.60 3.83
C MET A 415 -12.57 -9.63 4.31
N ASN A 416 -13.02 -10.69 4.98
CA ASN A 416 -12.12 -11.69 5.53
C ASN A 416 -11.38 -12.49 4.45
N GLU A 417 -12.04 -12.80 3.33
CA GLU A 417 -11.38 -13.47 2.21
C GLU A 417 -10.39 -12.56 1.48
N THR A 418 -10.72 -11.28 1.32
CA THR A 418 -9.79 -10.28 0.77
C THR A 418 -8.53 -10.21 1.64
N LEU A 419 -8.70 -10.07 2.96
CA LEU A 419 -7.59 -10.01 3.91
C LEU A 419 -6.77 -11.30 3.96
N ARG A 420 -7.41 -12.47 3.79
CA ARG A 420 -6.71 -13.76 3.71
C ARG A 420 -5.81 -13.87 2.47
N ILE A 421 -6.29 -13.40 1.32
CA ILE A 421 -5.56 -13.53 0.05
C ILE A 421 -4.52 -12.43 -0.11
N LEU A 422 -4.86 -11.22 0.33
CA LEU A 422 -4.09 -10.00 0.14
C LEU A 422 -4.12 -9.16 1.43
N GLN A 423 -3.42 -9.65 2.44
CA GLN A 423 -3.20 -8.88 3.66
C GLN A 423 -2.30 -7.67 3.36
N PRO A 424 -2.64 -6.46 3.84
CA PRO A 424 -1.79 -5.28 3.64
C PRO A 424 -0.37 -5.41 4.20
N ILE A 425 -0.21 -6.11 5.34
CA ILE A 425 1.08 -6.30 6.01
C ILE A 425 1.53 -7.76 5.86
N VAL A 426 2.42 -8.06 4.91
CA VAL A 426 2.81 -9.44 4.55
C VAL A 426 3.67 -10.14 5.62
N ASN A 427 4.44 -9.37 6.40
CA ASN A 427 5.32 -9.90 7.43
C ASN A 427 5.18 -9.09 8.72
N ILE A 428 4.81 -9.73 9.84
CA ILE A 428 4.68 -9.07 11.14
C ILE A 428 5.97 -9.30 11.94
N PRO A 429 6.80 -8.27 12.18
CA PRO A 429 8.09 -8.44 12.85
C PRO A 429 7.94 -8.65 14.36
N LYS A 430 8.82 -9.52 14.84
CA LYS A 430 9.14 -9.85 16.23
C LYS A 430 10.65 -10.10 16.31
N SER A 431 11.20 -10.22 17.50
CA SER A 431 12.61 -10.55 17.67
C SER A 431 12.85 -11.28 18.98
N THR A 432 13.99 -11.92 19.10
CA THR A 432 14.54 -12.34 20.40
C THR A 432 15.55 -11.30 20.88
N ALA A 433 15.57 -11.00 22.18
CA ALA A 433 16.58 -10.10 22.73
C ALA A 433 18.02 -10.62 22.49
N PRO A 434 19.02 -9.72 22.31
CA PRO A 434 20.40 -10.13 22.13
C PRO A 434 20.92 -11.01 23.27
N GLY A 435 21.58 -12.13 22.90
CA GLY A 435 22.12 -13.09 23.86
C GLY A 435 21.08 -13.94 24.61
N GLN A 436 19.79 -13.81 24.31
CA GLN A 436 18.71 -14.54 24.98
C GLN A 436 17.98 -15.45 23.99
N PRO A 437 18.44 -16.71 23.81
CA PRO A 437 17.71 -17.66 23.00
C PRO A 437 16.36 -18.03 23.64
N ARG A 438 15.34 -18.29 22.82
CA ARG A 438 13.97 -18.56 23.28
C ARG A 438 13.45 -19.88 22.71
N PRO A 439 12.83 -20.75 23.52
CA PRO A 439 12.23 -21.98 23.02
C PRO A 439 10.98 -21.66 22.19
N LEU A 440 10.75 -22.46 21.14
CA LEU A 440 9.57 -22.43 20.29
C LEU A 440 9.16 -23.87 19.98
N ASN A 441 7.92 -24.25 20.33
CA ASN A 441 7.40 -25.57 19.98
C ASN A 441 6.79 -25.52 18.58
N VAL A 442 7.12 -26.49 17.74
CA VAL A 442 6.58 -26.64 16.39
C VAL A 442 6.37 -28.13 16.13
N GLY A 443 5.13 -28.54 15.85
CA GLY A 443 4.80 -29.93 15.51
C GLY A 443 5.15 -30.94 16.59
N GLY A 444 4.99 -30.56 17.87
CA GLY A 444 5.32 -31.42 19.03
C GLY A 444 6.80 -31.51 19.39
N GLN A 445 7.69 -30.82 18.67
CA GLN A 445 9.11 -30.71 18.98
C GLN A 445 9.48 -29.30 19.41
N GLN A 446 10.40 -29.17 20.37
CA GLN A 446 10.94 -27.88 20.81
C GLN A 446 12.21 -27.51 20.04
N TYR A 447 12.25 -26.29 19.53
CA TYR A 447 13.39 -25.66 18.86
C TYR A 447 13.88 -24.45 19.66
N MET A 448 15.15 -24.09 19.52
CA MET A 448 15.74 -22.95 20.22
C MET A 448 16.05 -21.81 19.25
N ILE A 449 15.25 -20.75 19.28
CA ILE A 449 15.50 -19.57 18.45
C ILE A 449 16.70 -18.81 19.04
N PRO A 450 17.79 -18.57 18.27
CA PRO A 450 18.97 -17.86 18.79
C PRO A 450 18.63 -16.42 19.21
N GLY A 451 19.33 -15.87 20.19
CA GLY A 451 19.21 -14.45 20.54
C GLY A 451 19.63 -13.52 19.39
N ASP A 452 19.17 -12.27 19.40
CA ASP A 452 19.38 -11.28 18.31
C ASP A 452 18.83 -11.72 16.93
N THR A 453 17.81 -12.58 16.92
CA THR A 453 17.15 -13.07 15.70
C THR A 453 15.88 -12.28 15.44
N HIS A 454 15.69 -11.81 14.20
CA HIS A 454 14.40 -11.30 13.73
C HIS A 454 13.45 -12.45 13.42
N ILE A 455 12.17 -12.27 13.68
CA ILE A 455 11.13 -13.27 13.43
C ILE A 455 10.00 -12.57 12.67
N PHE A 456 9.57 -13.14 11.55
CA PHE A 456 8.44 -12.65 10.78
C PHE A 456 7.32 -13.69 10.80
N LEU A 457 6.18 -13.29 11.34
CA LEU A 457 4.92 -14.02 11.16
C LEU A 457 4.45 -13.74 9.73
N SER A 458 4.44 -14.78 8.89
CA SER A 458 4.29 -14.64 7.45
C SER A 458 2.83 -14.81 7.01
N ALA A 459 2.39 -13.95 6.08
CA ALA A 459 1.12 -14.08 5.34
C ALA A 459 0.91 -15.46 4.74
N ALA A 460 2.01 -16.18 4.43
CA ALA A 460 1.97 -17.49 3.81
C ALA A 460 1.07 -18.49 4.56
N ILE A 461 0.88 -18.31 5.87
CA ILE A 461 -0.05 -19.14 6.67
C ILE A 461 -1.51 -19.03 6.20
N HIS A 462 -1.91 -17.90 5.61
CA HIS A 462 -3.25 -17.69 5.05
C HIS A 462 -3.48 -18.50 3.77
N ARG A 463 -2.41 -19.01 3.16
CA ARG A 463 -2.43 -19.89 1.98
C ARG A 463 -1.98 -21.31 2.31
N ASN A 464 -1.87 -21.67 3.59
CA ASN A 464 -1.47 -23.01 4.01
C ASN A 464 -2.71 -23.96 4.02
N PRO A 465 -2.76 -24.98 3.15
CA PRO A 465 -3.90 -25.90 3.08
C PRO A 465 -4.17 -26.70 4.36
N LYS A 466 -3.20 -26.77 5.29
CA LYS A 466 -3.39 -27.35 6.64
C LYS A 466 -4.49 -26.65 7.44
N TYR A 467 -4.70 -25.35 7.22
CA TYR A 467 -5.64 -24.54 8.00
C TYR A 467 -6.86 -24.08 7.19
N TRP A 468 -6.78 -24.17 5.85
CA TRP A 468 -7.79 -23.64 4.94
C TRP A 468 -8.34 -24.75 4.05
N PRO A 469 -9.40 -25.46 4.48
CA PRO A 469 -9.92 -26.60 3.75
C PRO A 469 -10.58 -26.19 2.42
N ALA A 470 -10.41 -27.05 1.42
CA ALA A 470 -11.08 -26.97 0.13
C ALA A 470 -12.40 -27.76 0.15
N PRO A 471 -13.40 -27.42 -0.69
CA PRO A 471 -14.62 -28.21 -0.83
C PRO A 471 -14.29 -29.57 -1.45
N SER A 472 -14.91 -30.65 -0.95
CA SER A 472 -14.73 -32.01 -1.48
C SER A 472 -15.21 -32.17 -2.93
N ASP A 473 -16.19 -31.36 -3.35
CA ASP A 473 -17.00 -31.64 -4.54
C ASP A 473 -16.67 -30.77 -5.76
N LYS A 474 -15.69 -29.86 -5.65
CA LYS A 474 -15.32 -28.95 -6.74
C LYS A 474 -13.84 -29.10 -7.10
N PRO A 475 -13.51 -29.85 -8.17
CA PRO A 475 -12.13 -29.89 -8.67
C PRO A 475 -11.67 -28.49 -9.11
N HIS A 476 -10.42 -28.18 -8.78
CA HIS A 476 -9.69 -26.94 -9.02
C HIS A 476 -9.98 -26.33 -10.39
N LYS A 477 -10.72 -25.21 -10.42
CA LYS A 477 -11.01 -24.49 -11.66
C LYS A 477 -9.69 -23.95 -12.22
N GLY A 478 -9.22 -24.49 -13.34
CA GLY A 478 -7.98 -24.04 -14.00
C GLY A 478 -6.68 -24.45 -13.32
N GLY A 479 -6.67 -25.46 -12.45
CA GLY A 479 -5.46 -25.98 -11.81
C GLY A 479 -4.86 -25.12 -10.68
N ILE A 480 -5.56 -24.06 -10.25
CA ILE A 480 -5.16 -23.22 -9.12
C ILE A 480 -5.71 -23.84 -7.82
N PRO A 481 -4.89 -23.97 -6.75
CA PRO A 481 -5.36 -24.44 -5.45
C PRO A 481 -6.51 -23.56 -4.90
N ASP A 482 -7.48 -24.16 -4.21
CA ASP A 482 -8.62 -23.42 -3.63
C ASP A 482 -8.17 -22.35 -2.61
N VAL A 483 -7.07 -22.60 -1.90
CA VAL A 483 -6.47 -21.66 -0.96
C VAL A 483 -5.94 -20.39 -1.64
N ASP A 484 -5.68 -20.43 -2.94
CA ASP A 484 -5.23 -19.26 -3.71
C ASP A 484 -6.40 -18.57 -4.45
N CYS A 485 -7.60 -19.13 -4.39
CA CYS A 485 -8.80 -18.58 -5.01
C CYS A 485 -9.57 -17.69 -4.04
N PHE A 486 -10.08 -16.55 -4.54
CA PHE A 486 -11.04 -15.73 -3.81
C PHE A 486 -12.41 -16.42 -3.76
N ARG A 487 -12.76 -16.93 -2.57
CA ARG A 487 -14.03 -17.61 -2.31
C ARG A 487 -14.59 -17.18 -0.94
N PRO A 488 -15.24 -16.02 -0.85
CA PRO A 488 -15.80 -15.52 0.42
C PRO A 488 -16.78 -16.49 1.05
N GLU A 489 -17.49 -17.30 0.27
CA GLU A 489 -18.42 -18.30 0.78
C GLU A 489 -17.76 -19.35 1.67
N ARG A 490 -16.42 -19.49 1.67
CA ARG A 490 -15.73 -20.36 2.65
C ARG A 490 -15.98 -19.95 4.09
N TRP A 491 -16.28 -18.67 4.31
CA TRP A 491 -16.54 -18.11 5.62
C TRP A 491 -17.97 -18.39 6.09
N LEU A 492 -18.86 -18.82 5.19
CA LEU A 492 -20.24 -19.15 5.53
C LEU A 492 -20.32 -20.64 5.83
N VAL A 493 -20.61 -20.99 7.07
CA VAL A 493 -20.73 -22.39 7.53
C VAL A 493 -22.16 -22.69 7.94
N ASP A 494 -22.72 -23.79 7.44
CA ASP A 494 -24.02 -24.31 7.89
C ASP A 494 -23.91 -25.07 9.24
N THR A 495 -22.70 -25.52 9.61
CA THR A 495 -22.39 -26.26 10.83
C THR A 495 -21.20 -25.66 11.55
N LYS A 496 -21.36 -25.32 12.83
CA LYS A 496 -20.27 -24.84 13.69
C LYS A 496 -19.24 -25.96 13.90
N PRO A 497 -17.95 -25.74 13.62
CA PRO A 497 -16.90 -26.68 14.05
C PRO A 497 -16.81 -26.74 15.58
N ASP A 498 -16.39 -27.89 16.12
CA ASP A 498 -16.23 -28.09 17.55
C ASP A 498 -15.20 -27.09 18.14
N ASN A 499 -15.60 -26.41 19.20
CA ASN A 499 -14.79 -25.41 19.93
C ASN A 499 -13.73 -26.10 20.82
N ASP A 500 -12.92 -26.99 20.27
CA ASP A 500 -11.91 -27.74 21.05
C ASP A 500 -10.63 -26.93 21.32
N PHE A 501 -10.76 -25.62 21.53
CA PHE A 501 -9.67 -24.80 22.03
C PHE A 501 -10.15 -23.84 23.12
N VAL A 502 -9.59 -24.05 24.31
CA VAL A 502 -9.77 -23.16 25.47
C VAL A 502 -9.12 -21.83 25.14
N ASP A 503 -9.93 -20.77 25.12
CA ASP A 503 -9.42 -19.41 25.00
C ASP A 503 -8.65 -19.09 26.28
N ILE A 504 -7.32 -19.11 26.21
CA ILE A 504 -6.48 -18.78 27.35
C ILE A 504 -6.74 -17.32 27.70
N ASN A 505 -7.41 -17.10 28.83
CA ASN A 505 -7.68 -15.76 29.30
C ASN A 505 -6.33 -15.12 29.63
N TYR A 506 -6.04 -13.97 29.03
CA TYR A 506 -4.82 -13.22 29.28
C TYR A 506 -5.12 -12.24 30.42
N ASP A 507 -4.32 -12.27 31.49
CA ASP A 507 -4.54 -11.58 32.77
C ASP A 507 -4.51 -10.03 32.75
N ASP A 508 -4.82 -9.37 31.63
CA ASP A 508 -4.71 -7.92 31.50
C ASP A 508 -5.79 -7.34 30.55
N GLU A 509 -7.05 -7.38 30.98
CA GLU A 509 -8.18 -6.82 30.23
C GLU A 509 -8.01 -5.31 29.95
N ASP A 510 -7.39 -4.57 30.87
CA ASP A 510 -7.12 -3.12 30.77
C ASP A 510 -6.17 -2.75 29.61
N LEU A 511 -5.41 -3.71 29.10
CA LEU A 511 -4.52 -3.54 27.95
C LEU A 511 -5.02 -4.25 26.69
N ARG A 512 -6.18 -4.90 26.72
CA ARG A 512 -6.79 -5.41 25.48
C ARG A 512 -7.24 -4.22 24.64
N GLY A 513 -7.10 -4.34 23.31
CA GLY A 513 -7.72 -3.39 22.39
C GLY A 513 -9.24 -3.59 22.42
N PRO A 514 -9.99 -3.08 21.44
CA PRO A 514 -11.43 -3.39 21.34
C PRO A 514 -11.66 -4.89 21.45
N SER A 515 -12.48 -5.30 22.42
CA SER A 515 -12.87 -6.69 22.60
C SER A 515 -13.72 -7.11 21.40
N GLY A 516 -13.41 -8.26 20.83
CA GLY A 516 -14.09 -8.76 19.64
C GLY A 516 -13.23 -9.76 18.87
N GLU A 517 -13.87 -10.83 18.41
CA GLU A 517 -13.26 -11.80 17.52
C GLU A 517 -12.97 -11.17 16.14
N ASP A 518 -11.94 -11.65 15.44
CA ASP A 518 -11.63 -11.21 14.07
C ASP A 518 -12.74 -11.61 13.07
N THR A 519 -13.61 -12.55 13.47
CA THR A 519 -14.70 -13.12 12.69
C THR A 519 -15.95 -13.18 13.55
N SER A 520 -17.14 -13.09 12.95
CA SER A 520 -18.40 -13.30 13.67
C SER A 520 -18.55 -14.77 14.08
N ALA A 521 -19.28 -15.02 15.17
CA ALA A 521 -19.67 -16.37 15.58
C ALA A 521 -20.56 -17.12 14.56
N GLN A 522 -21.10 -16.41 13.57
CA GLN A 522 -21.85 -16.96 12.45
C GLN A 522 -20.96 -17.38 11.27
N LEU A 523 -19.69 -16.94 11.25
CA LEU A 523 -18.72 -17.26 10.22
C LEU A 523 -17.80 -18.42 10.65
N PHE A 524 -17.11 -18.99 9.68
CA PHE A 524 -16.05 -19.98 9.88
C PHE A 524 -14.97 -19.39 10.78
N LYS A 525 -14.63 -20.12 11.84
CA LYS A 525 -13.55 -19.76 12.76
C LYS A 525 -12.29 -20.52 12.38
N PRO A 526 -11.26 -19.86 11.82
CA PRO A 526 -9.99 -20.49 11.51
C PRO A 526 -9.26 -20.88 12.79
N VAL A 527 -8.33 -21.83 12.68
CA VAL A 527 -7.46 -22.23 13.80
C VAL A 527 -6.73 -21.00 14.34
N LYS A 528 -6.69 -20.81 15.66
CA LYS A 528 -6.02 -19.65 16.28
C LYS A 528 -4.57 -19.54 15.82
N GLY A 529 -4.16 -18.34 15.40
CA GLY A 529 -2.84 -18.09 14.81
C GLY A 529 -2.72 -18.39 13.31
N SER A 530 -3.72 -19.02 12.67
CA SER A 530 -3.72 -19.28 11.21
C SER A 530 -4.32 -18.15 10.36
N TYR A 531 -5.04 -17.23 11.00
CA TYR A 531 -5.58 -16.00 10.42
C TYR A 531 -5.11 -14.83 11.27
N ILE A 532 -4.32 -13.94 10.67
CA ILE A 532 -3.57 -12.86 11.36
C ILE A 532 -3.53 -11.53 10.59
N PRO A 533 -4.55 -11.13 9.81
CA PRO A 533 -4.50 -9.84 9.10
C PRO A 533 -4.47 -8.64 10.07
N PHE A 534 -4.96 -8.82 11.29
CA PHE A 534 -4.91 -7.85 12.38
C PHE A 534 -3.83 -8.17 13.42
N SER A 535 -2.87 -9.06 13.11
CA SER A 535 -1.97 -9.70 14.09
C SER A 535 -2.74 -10.44 15.20
N ASP A 536 -2.03 -11.09 16.10
CA ASP A 536 -2.61 -11.77 17.28
C ASP A 536 -1.92 -11.32 18.58
N GLY A 537 -2.46 -11.73 19.72
CA GLY A 537 -1.94 -11.53 21.07
C GLY A 537 -1.98 -10.07 21.55
N PHE A 538 -1.06 -9.71 22.43
CA PHE A 538 -1.01 -8.39 23.07
C PHE A 538 -0.79 -7.23 22.08
N ARG A 539 -0.19 -7.53 20.93
CA ARG A 539 0.13 -6.57 19.88
C ARG A 539 -0.87 -6.62 18.72
N SER A 540 -2.05 -7.23 18.92
CA SER A 540 -3.15 -7.18 17.96
C SER A 540 -3.57 -5.73 17.64
N CYS A 541 -4.06 -5.55 16.42
CA CYS A 541 -4.46 -4.27 15.88
C CYS A 541 -5.52 -3.62 16.76
N ILE A 542 -5.21 -2.41 17.26
CA ILE A 542 -6.13 -1.64 18.10
C ILE A 542 -7.29 -1.06 17.28
N GLY A 543 -7.06 -0.77 16.00
CA GLY A 543 -8.06 -0.25 15.05
C GLY A 543 -8.88 -1.33 14.35
N ARG A 544 -8.79 -2.60 14.76
CA ARG A 544 -9.49 -3.70 14.09
C ARG A 544 -10.99 -3.45 13.92
N ARG A 545 -11.68 -3.12 15.01
CA ARG A 545 -13.13 -2.93 14.98
C ARG A 545 -13.51 -1.71 14.14
N PHE A 546 -12.73 -0.63 14.23
CA PHE A 546 -12.86 0.56 13.39
C PHE A 546 -12.83 0.18 11.90
N ALA A 547 -11.78 -0.53 11.48
CA ALA A 547 -11.62 -0.96 10.08
C ALA A 547 -12.75 -1.90 9.63
N GLN A 548 -13.18 -2.83 10.48
CA GLN A 548 -14.33 -3.70 10.17
C GLN A 548 -15.62 -2.90 9.96
N VAL A 549 -15.90 -1.90 10.80
CA VAL A 549 -17.08 -1.03 10.64
C VAL A 549 -17.03 -0.28 9.33
N GLU A 550 -15.92 0.38 9.07
CA GLU A 550 -15.70 1.16 7.87
C GLU A 550 -15.83 0.30 6.60
N ILE A 551 -15.12 -0.84 6.55
CA ILE A 551 -15.10 -1.71 5.37
C ILE A 551 -16.48 -2.28 5.08
N LEU A 552 -17.18 -2.79 6.10
CA LEU A 552 -18.47 -3.43 5.91
C LEU A 552 -19.55 -2.44 5.51
N ALA A 553 -19.56 -1.25 6.12
CA ALA A 553 -20.56 -0.23 5.81
C ALA A 553 -20.39 0.35 4.39
N VAL A 554 -19.15 0.57 3.91
CA VAL A 554 -18.94 1.04 2.53
C VAL A 554 -19.17 -0.05 1.48
N LEU A 555 -18.82 -1.31 1.76
CA LEU A 555 -19.20 -2.43 0.88
C LEU A 555 -20.72 -2.53 0.79
N ALA A 556 -21.42 -2.42 1.92
CA ALA A 556 -22.88 -2.39 1.93
C ALA A 556 -23.44 -1.22 1.11
N ALA A 557 -22.89 -0.01 1.29
CA ALA A 557 -23.29 1.18 0.54
C ALA A 557 -23.17 0.98 -0.97
N ILE A 558 -21.98 0.57 -1.45
CA ILE A 558 -21.72 0.36 -2.88
C ILE A 558 -22.66 -0.70 -3.45
N PHE A 559 -22.72 -1.88 -2.82
CA PHE A 559 -23.43 -3.02 -3.39
C PHE A 559 -24.94 -3.01 -3.13
N SER A 560 -25.46 -2.16 -2.24
CA SER A 560 -26.90 -1.92 -2.12
C SER A 560 -27.50 -1.20 -3.33
N GLN A 561 -26.69 -0.42 -4.07
CA GLN A 561 -27.16 0.41 -5.17
C GLN A 561 -26.56 0.02 -6.52
N TYR A 562 -25.32 -0.46 -6.52
CA TYR A 562 -24.54 -0.67 -7.74
C TYR A 562 -23.97 -2.09 -7.82
N SER A 563 -23.62 -2.48 -9.04
CA SER A 563 -22.75 -3.61 -9.32
C SER A 563 -21.43 -3.09 -9.85
N VAL A 564 -20.33 -3.74 -9.51
CA VAL A 564 -19.00 -3.37 -9.99
C VAL A 564 -18.54 -4.39 -11.01
N GLU A 565 -18.13 -3.90 -12.18
CA GLU A 565 -17.63 -4.71 -13.28
C GLU A 565 -16.21 -4.28 -13.64
N LEU A 566 -15.43 -5.17 -14.25
CA LEU A 566 -14.11 -4.79 -14.77
C LEU A 566 -14.30 -3.88 -15.99
N ALA A 567 -13.53 -2.80 -16.04
CA ALA A 567 -13.41 -1.94 -17.20
C ALA A 567 -12.98 -2.74 -18.44
N VAL A 568 -13.73 -2.60 -19.53
CA VAL A 568 -13.50 -3.29 -20.81
C VAL A 568 -13.26 -2.32 -21.96
N ASP A 569 -13.09 -1.03 -21.63
CA ASP A 569 -12.98 0.10 -22.58
C ASP A 569 -11.80 -0.06 -23.55
N ASP A 570 -10.74 -0.77 -23.12
CA ASP A 570 -9.59 -1.11 -23.97
C ASP A 570 -9.92 -2.18 -25.04
N PHE A 571 -11.05 -2.86 -24.93
CA PHE A 571 -11.44 -3.98 -25.79
C PHE A 571 -12.73 -3.73 -26.58
N ALA A 572 -13.67 -2.96 -26.04
CA ALA A 572 -14.93 -2.59 -26.67
C ALA A 572 -15.47 -1.29 -26.08
N SER A 573 -16.14 -0.49 -26.90
CA SER A 573 -16.87 0.71 -26.46
C SER A 573 -18.17 0.36 -25.72
N ASP A 574 -18.67 1.29 -24.91
CA ASP A 574 -19.93 1.11 -24.17
C ASP A 574 -21.11 0.74 -25.08
N GLU A 575 -21.21 1.37 -26.26
CA GLU A 575 -22.25 1.06 -27.23
C GLU A 575 -22.17 -0.39 -27.75
N GLU A 576 -20.96 -0.91 -27.93
CA GLU A 576 -20.75 -2.30 -28.35
C GLU A 576 -21.15 -3.25 -27.23
N VAL A 577 -20.75 -2.96 -25.99
CA VAL A 577 -21.07 -3.78 -24.81
C VAL A 577 -22.58 -3.80 -24.55
N GLU A 578 -23.27 -2.68 -24.76
CA GLU A 578 -24.72 -2.57 -24.59
C GLU A 578 -25.49 -3.38 -25.66
N LYS A 579 -24.98 -3.42 -26.89
CA LYS A 579 -25.53 -4.27 -27.97
C LYS A 579 -25.30 -5.76 -27.72
N MET A 580 -24.27 -6.13 -26.96
CA MET A 580 -24.02 -7.53 -26.62
C MET A 580 -25.06 -8.07 -25.62
N PRO A 581 -25.70 -9.23 -25.90
CA PRO A 581 -26.65 -9.82 -24.97
C PRO A 581 -26.02 -10.06 -23.59
N LYS A 582 -26.71 -9.67 -22.51
CA LYS A 582 -26.28 -9.96 -21.13
C LYS A 582 -26.13 -11.48 -20.96
N GLY A 583 -24.93 -11.92 -20.58
CA GLY A 583 -24.60 -13.34 -20.47
C GLY A 583 -24.42 -14.07 -21.80
N GLY A 584 -24.42 -13.37 -22.95
CA GLY A 584 -24.08 -13.90 -24.25
C GLY A 584 -22.60 -14.30 -24.37
N LYS A 585 -22.27 -15.16 -25.34
CA LYS A 585 -20.90 -15.67 -25.53
C LYS A 585 -19.88 -14.55 -25.76
N GLU A 586 -20.24 -13.57 -26.58
CA GLU A 586 -19.37 -12.43 -26.92
C GLU A 586 -19.05 -11.58 -25.70
N ARG A 587 -20.06 -11.18 -24.92
CA ARG A 587 -19.87 -10.44 -23.67
C ARG A 587 -19.03 -11.25 -22.68
N ARG A 588 -19.28 -12.55 -22.51
CA ARG A 588 -18.47 -13.38 -21.60
C ARG A 588 -17.00 -13.43 -22.02
N GLU A 589 -16.72 -13.52 -23.31
CA GLU A 589 -15.35 -13.54 -23.82
C GLU A 589 -14.65 -12.19 -23.61
N LEU A 590 -15.37 -11.07 -23.77
CA LEU A 590 -14.87 -9.73 -23.48
C LEU A 590 -14.42 -9.59 -22.02
N TYR A 591 -15.30 -9.92 -21.07
CA TYR A 591 -14.97 -9.82 -19.64
C TYR A 591 -13.94 -10.86 -19.22
N ARG A 592 -13.82 -12.00 -19.92
CA ARG A 592 -12.73 -12.96 -19.70
C ARG A 592 -11.37 -12.34 -20.01
N LYS A 593 -11.25 -11.54 -21.08
CA LYS A 593 -10.00 -10.82 -21.39
C LYS A 593 -9.63 -9.81 -20.30
N ALA A 594 -10.62 -9.08 -19.79
CA ALA A 594 -10.41 -8.16 -18.67
C ALA A 594 -10.02 -8.90 -17.38
N GLU A 595 -10.65 -10.04 -17.09
CA GLU A 595 -10.31 -10.91 -15.95
C GLU A 595 -8.89 -11.48 -16.08
N ASP A 596 -8.51 -11.97 -17.26
CA ASP A 596 -7.17 -12.50 -17.53
C ASP A 596 -6.10 -11.41 -17.32
N ARG A 597 -6.38 -10.17 -17.77
CA ARG A 597 -5.53 -9.01 -17.47
C ARG A 597 -5.46 -8.71 -15.98
N ALA A 598 -6.59 -8.66 -15.28
CA ALA A 598 -6.62 -8.39 -13.84
C ALA A 598 -5.80 -9.43 -13.06
N LYS A 599 -5.93 -10.72 -13.41
CA LYS A 599 -5.13 -11.81 -12.83
C LYS A 599 -3.64 -11.69 -13.10
N ASP A 600 -3.24 -11.30 -14.31
CA ASP A 600 -1.84 -11.04 -14.63
C ASP A 600 -1.28 -9.90 -13.77
N PHE A 601 -2.02 -8.80 -13.62
CA PHE A 601 -1.61 -7.68 -12.77
C PHE A 601 -1.49 -8.09 -11.31
N LEU A 602 -2.49 -8.77 -10.76
CA LEU A 602 -2.44 -9.28 -9.38
C LEU A 602 -1.22 -10.19 -9.17
N LYS A 603 -0.94 -11.09 -10.10
CA LYS A 603 0.15 -12.05 -9.95
C LYS A 603 1.54 -11.45 -10.15
N ASN A 604 1.69 -10.58 -11.14
CA ASN A 604 3.01 -10.20 -11.67
C ASN A 604 3.36 -8.72 -11.49
N LYS A 605 2.38 -7.86 -11.11
CA LYS A 605 2.57 -6.39 -11.04
C LYS A 605 2.28 -5.81 -9.66
N VAL A 606 1.43 -6.45 -8.86
CA VAL A 606 1.20 -6.03 -7.47
C VAL A 606 2.47 -6.22 -6.65
N ALA A 607 2.80 -5.21 -5.86
CA ALA A 607 3.88 -5.25 -4.89
C ALA A 607 3.36 -4.69 -3.57
N SER A 608 3.68 -5.34 -2.45
CA SER A 608 3.47 -4.79 -1.11
C SER A 608 4.59 -3.80 -0.83
N ILE A 609 4.38 -2.57 -1.29
CA ILE A 609 5.11 -1.46 -0.70
C ILE A 609 4.09 -0.72 0.14
N VAL A 610 4.28 -0.74 1.46
CA VAL A 610 3.76 0.33 2.30
C VAL A 610 4.43 1.61 1.77
N THR A 611 3.71 2.28 0.86
CA THR A 611 4.06 3.44 0.03
C THR A 611 5.25 3.31 -0.94
N LEU A 612 4.98 3.23 -2.27
CA LEU A 612 5.77 3.83 -3.39
C LEU A 612 5.12 3.50 -4.75
N GLN A 613 4.64 4.52 -5.48
CA GLN A 613 4.47 4.47 -6.95
C GLN A 613 5.22 5.66 -7.59
N LEU A 614 5.80 5.47 -8.80
CA LEU A 614 6.51 6.51 -9.58
C LEU A 614 5.89 6.63 -10.99
N ARG A 615 5.65 7.83 -11.53
CA ARG A 615 5.14 8.06 -12.91
C ARG A 615 5.90 9.18 -13.67
N GLY A 616 6.23 8.93 -14.95
CA GLY A 616 6.76 9.90 -15.94
C GLY A 616 5.70 10.68 -16.73
N ALA A 617 6.07 11.43 -17.79
CA ALA A 617 5.16 12.33 -18.55
C ALA A 617 4.10 11.57 -19.37
N ALA A 618 4.49 10.71 -20.32
CA ALA A 618 3.66 9.59 -20.80
C ALA A 618 3.85 8.32 -19.93
N GLY A 619 4.62 8.41 -18.85
CA GLY A 619 4.75 7.35 -17.84
C GLY A 619 5.40 6.05 -18.34
N GLY A 620 6.10 6.07 -19.47
CA GLY A 620 6.66 4.87 -20.10
C GLY A 620 5.67 4.10 -20.98
N LEU A 621 4.48 4.67 -21.28
CA LEU A 621 3.45 4.02 -22.09
C LEU A 621 3.89 3.67 -23.51
N ILE A 622 4.76 4.49 -24.15
CA ILE A 622 5.32 4.17 -25.49
C ILE A 622 6.12 2.87 -25.43
N SER A 623 7.00 2.73 -24.43
CA SER A 623 7.77 1.51 -24.20
C SER A 623 6.88 0.33 -23.87
N ALA A 624 5.89 0.51 -22.99
CA ALA A 624 4.94 -0.54 -22.62
C ALA A 624 4.12 -1.04 -23.82
N ALA A 625 3.67 -0.13 -24.69
CA ALA A 625 2.92 -0.46 -25.90
C ALA A 625 3.77 -1.19 -26.94
N LEU A 626 5.04 -0.86 -27.11
CA LEU A 626 5.92 -1.60 -28.03
C LEU A 626 6.29 -2.98 -27.48
N LEU A 627 6.45 -3.10 -26.16
CA LEU A 627 6.81 -4.35 -25.48
C LEU A 627 5.64 -5.33 -25.35
N SER A 628 4.39 -4.86 -25.44
CA SER A 628 3.21 -5.72 -25.31
C SER A 628 2.95 -6.60 -26.53
N PHE A 629 3.57 -6.32 -27.68
CA PHE A 629 3.46 -7.15 -28.87
C PHE A 629 4.44 -8.35 -28.82
N PRO A 630 3.98 -9.57 -29.15
CA PRO A 630 4.85 -10.75 -29.19
C PRO A 630 6.06 -10.56 -30.12
N GLY A 631 7.23 -11.02 -29.66
CA GLY A 631 8.47 -10.88 -30.41
C GLY A 631 9.23 -9.58 -30.17
N ALA A 632 8.81 -8.74 -29.21
CA ALA A 632 9.46 -7.46 -28.90
C ALA A 632 10.99 -7.51 -28.71
N SER A 633 11.55 -8.65 -28.29
CA SER A 633 13.01 -8.85 -28.21
C SER A 633 13.75 -8.71 -29.55
N SER A 634 13.05 -8.83 -30.69
CA SER A 634 13.66 -8.68 -32.03
C SER A 634 13.80 -7.23 -32.49
N TYR A 635 12.96 -6.30 -32.00
CA TYR A 635 12.95 -4.91 -32.46
C TYR A 635 13.09 -3.85 -31.36
N TYR A 636 12.83 -4.17 -30.09
CA TYR A 636 12.94 -3.23 -28.98
C TYR A 636 14.31 -3.36 -28.28
N ARG A 637 15.23 -2.44 -28.59
CA ARG A 637 16.59 -2.42 -28.00
C ARG A 637 16.61 -1.97 -26.54
N GLY A 638 15.67 -1.13 -26.14
CA GLY A 638 15.61 -0.52 -24.81
C GLY A 638 14.88 0.82 -24.85
N GLY A 639 14.64 1.40 -23.68
CA GLY A 639 14.05 2.74 -23.56
C GLY A 639 14.30 3.31 -22.17
N LEU A 640 14.17 4.62 -22.06
CA LEU A 640 14.46 5.37 -20.85
C LEU A 640 13.20 6.14 -20.42
N THR A 641 12.79 6.00 -19.16
CA THR A 641 11.74 6.83 -18.56
C THR A 641 12.40 7.75 -17.54
N LEU A 642 12.64 9.01 -17.94
CA LEU A 642 13.51 9.93 -17.22
C LEU A 642 12.73 11.11 -16.66
N TYR A 643 12.78 11.28 -15.35
CA TYR A 643 11.99 12.29 -14.64
C TYR A 643 12.86 13.35 -13.98
N THR A 644 14.01 12.96 -13.43
CA THR A 644 14.88 13.87 -12.69
C THR A 644 15.96 14.47 -13.59
N LEU A 645 16.47 15.65 -13.21
CA LEU A 645 17.56 16.30 -13.93
C LEU A 645 18.81 15.42 -13.95
N GLU A 646 19.11 14.74 -12.84
CA GLU A 646 20.23 13.80 -12.71
C GLU A 646 20.12 12.64 -13.69
N SER A 647 18.91 12.12 -13.90
CA SER A 647 18.66 11.05 -14.88
C SER A 647 18.87 11.52 -16.33
N ARG A 648 18.56 12.80 -16.63
CA ARG A 648 18.82 13.40 -17.96
C ARG A 648 20.30 13.69 -18.20
N ILE A 649 21.04 14.07 -17.16
CA ILE A 649 22.51 14.23 -17.21
C ILE A 649 23.18 12.87 -17.40
N ALA A 650 22.77 11.86 -16.63
CA ALA A 650 23.40 10.54 -16.63
C ALA A 650 23.13 9.73 -17.90
N TYR A 651 21.93 9.83 -18.48
CA TYR A 651 21.49 8.92 -19.54
C TYR A 651 21.17 9.59 -20.88
N CYS A 652 21.10 10.93 -20.93
CA CYS A 652 20.80 11.66 -22.18
C CYS A 652 21.78 12.80 -22.49
N GLY A 653 22.95 12.83 -21.84
CA GLY A 653 24.06 13.72 -22.22
C GLY A 653 23.82 15.21 -21.99
N TRP A 654 22.90 15.59 -21.09
CA TRP A 654 22.67 17.00 -20.77
C TRP A 654 23.93 17.67 -20.18
N THR A 655 24.31 18.82 -20.75
CA THR A 655 25.41 19.64 -20.26
C THR A 655 24.90 20.79 -19.39
N GLN A 656 25.80 21.48 -18.69
CA GLN A 656 25.42 22.66 -17.90
C GLN A 656 24.79 23.78 -18.74
N ASP A 657 25.12 23.86 -20.03
CA ASP A 657 24.52 24.85 -20.93
C ASP A 657 23.10 24.45 -21.37
N THR A 658 22.83 23.15 -21.55
CA THR A 658 21.46 22.62 -21.74
C THR A 658 20.59 22.93 -20.52
N ILE A 659 21.14 22.85 -19.31
CA ILE A 659 20.42 23.12 -18.06
C ILE A 659 20.06 24.61 -17.96
N LYS A 660 21.02 25.50 -18.23
CA LYS A 660 20.80 26.96 -18.17
C LYS A 660 19.79 27.46 -19.20
N SER A 661 19.71 26.81 -20.36
CA SER A 661 18.79 27.18 -21.45
C SER A 661 17.45 26.46 -21.41
N TYR A 662 17.22 25.56 -20.44
CA TYR A 662 16.00 24.75 -20.36
C TYR A 662 14.79 25.57 -19.89
N SER A 663 13.86 25.85 -20.81
CA SER A 663 12.61 26.58 -20.55
C SER A 663 11.38 25.67 -20.42
N GLY A 664 11.50 24.36 -20.65
CA GLY A 664 10.40 23.41 -20.62
C GLY A 664 10.52 22.38 -21.75
N PRO A 665 9.47 21.57 -21.96
CA PRO A 665 9.44 20.65 -23.09
C PRO A 665 9.45 21.42 -24.41
N THR A 666 10.38 21.12 -25.31
CA THR A 666 10.48 21.73 -26.64
C THR A 666 10.98 20.71 -27.64
N PRO A 667 10.69 20.86 -28.95
CA PRO A 667 11.21 20.00 -30.00
C PRO A 667 12.74 19.83 -29.94
N THR A 668 13.48 20.92 -29.72
CA THR A 668 14.95 20.89 -29.62
C THR A 668 15.43 19.99 -28.49
N ILE A 669 14.77 20.03 -27.33
CA ILE A 669 15.14 19.19 -26.19
C ILE A 669 14.86 17.71 -26.50
N VAL A 670 13.67 17.38 -27.00
CA VAL A 670 13.32 15.98 -27.27
C VAL A 670 14.13 15.39 -28.42
N SER A 671 14.54 16.19 -29.41
CA SER A 671 15.48 15.74 -30.45
C SER A 671 16.84 15.37 -29.85
N GLY A 672 17.41 16.24 -29.02
CA GLY A 672 18.70 15.96 -28.38
C GLY A 672 18.66 14.71 -27.49
N LEU A 673 17.56 14.52 -26.75
CA LEU A 673 17.31 13.31 -25.96
C LEU A 673 17.24 12.05 -26.86
N ALA A 674 16.48 12.13 -27.96
CA ALA A 674 16.31 11.01 -28.89
C ALA A 674 17.63 10.62 -29.57
N GLU A 675 18.38 11.60 -30.07
CA GLU A 675 19.66 11.40 -30.78
C GLU A 675 20.73 10.81 -29.87
N HIS A 676 20.88 11.37 -28.66
CA HIS A 676 21.84 10.86 -27.69
C HIS A 676 21.50 9.42 -27.31
N THR A 677 20.24 9.17 -26.94
CA THR A 677 19.78 7.83 -26.51
C THR A 677 19.89 6.81 -27.65
N ARG A 678 19.63 7.20 -28.90
CA ARG A 678 19.84 6.35 -30.09
C ARG A 678 21.31 5.92 -30.19
N GLY A 679 22.24 6.87 -30.04
CA GLY A 679 23.67 6.59 -30.05
C GLY A 679 24.08 5.65 -28.91
N THR A 680 23.58 5.88 -27.69
CA THR A 680 23.88 5.06 -26.51
C THR A 680 23.37 3.62 -26.64
N LEU A 681 22.15 3.43 -27.16
CA LEU A 681 21.53 2.10 -27.27
C LEU A 681 21.83 1.40 -28.61
N GLY A 682 22.43 2.09 -29.58
CA GLY A 682 22.66 1.56 -30.92
C GLY A 682 21.36 1.17 -31.64
N SER A 683 20.27 1.91 -31.41
CA SER A 683 18.98 1.66 -32.04
C SER A 683 18.88 2.31 -33.42
N THR A 684 18.09 1.71 -34.31
CA THR A 684 17.79 2.29 -35.63
C THR A 684 16.84 3.49 -35.50
N TYR A 685 15.87 3.41 -34.57
CA TYR A 685 14.94 4.49 -34.25
C TYR A 685 14.87 4.71 -32.73
N THR A 686 14.69 5.96 -32.31
CA THR A 686 14.40 6.32 -30.92
C THR A 686 13.28 7.35 -30.89
N VAL A 687 12.18 7.01 -30.21
CA VAL A 687 11.08 7.93 -29.93
C VAL A 687 11.33 8.61 -28.58
N SER A 688 11.32 9.94 -28.55
CA SER A 688 11.40 10.73 -27.33
C SER A 688 10.17 11.59 -27.17
N GLU A 689 9.69 11.70 -25.95
CA GLU A 689 8.57 12.56 -25.57
C GLU A 689 8.94 13.40 -24.35
N SER A 690 8.46 14.64 -24.32
CA SER A 690 8.51 15.49 -23.14
C SER A 690 7.32 16.44 -23.23
N GLY A 691 6.49 16.44 -22.20
CA GLY A 691 5.26 17.21 -22.20
C GLY A 691 4.79 17.53 -20.79
N THR A 692 3.77 18.37 -20.72
CA THR A 692 3.07 18.72 -19.50
C THR A 692 1.72 18.04 -19.52
N ALA A 693 1.63 16.86 -18.91
CA ALA A 693 0.38 16.10 -18.89
C ALA A 693 -0.69 16.75 -17.99
N GLY A 694 -0.31 17.57 -17.00
CA GLY A 694 -1.23 18.16 -16.01
C GLY A 694 -1.25 17.42 -14.67
N PRO A 695 -2.17 17.76 -13.74
CA PRO A 695 -3.17 18.83 -13.88
C PRO A 695 -2.58 20.23 -13.66
N THR A 696 -1.38 20.33 -13.07
CA THR A 696 -0.68 21.61 -12.84
C THR A 696 0.23 21.96 -14.02
N GLY A 697 0.30 23.26 -14.32
CA GLY A 697 1.06 23.82 -15.44
C GLY A 697 1.92 25.03 -15.06
N GLY A 698 2.56 25.64 -16.07
CA GLY A 698 3.32 26.88 -15.96
C GLY A 698 2.75 27.98 -16.87
N THR A 699 3.40 29.14 -16.88
CA THR A 699 2.93 30.34 -17.60
C THR A 699 3.27 30.36 -19.09
N THR A 700 4.04 29.38 -19.58
CA THR A 700 4.45 29.28 -20.99
C THR A 700 3.64 28.21 -21.71
N LYS A 701 3.41 28.39 -23.02
CA LYS A 701 2.61 27.50 -23.88
C LYS A 701 2.99 26.01 -23.72
N ASN A 702 4.29 25.72 -23.69
CA ASN A 702 4.81 24.35 -23.52
C ASN A 702 4.73 23.77 -22.10
N ARG A 703 4.23 24.57 -21.15
CA ARG A 703 3.93 24.18 -19.78
C ARG A 703 2.43 24.21 -19.49
N THR A 704 1.59 24.33 -20.51
CA THR A 704 0.15 24.15 -20.40
C THR A 704 -0.17 22.66 -20.32
N PRO A 705 -1.03 22.21 -19.38
CA PRO A 705 -1.55 20.85 -19.38
C PRO A 705 -2.08 20.45 -20.76
N GLY A 706 -1.71 19.27 -21.23
CA GLY A 706 -2.07 18.76 -22.55
C GLY A 706 -1.08 19.05 -23.67
N TYR A 707 0.03 19.75 -23.41
CA TYR A 707 1.09 19.96 -24.40
C TYR A 707 2.16 18.84 -24.33
N VAL A 708 2.60 18.34 -25.49
CA VAL A 708 3.79 17.47 -25.62
C VAL A 708 4.62 17.83 -26.85
N ALA A 709 5.93 17.80 -26.68
CA ALA A 709 6.90 17.76 -27.78
C ALA A 709 7.37 16.32 -27.98
N LEU A 710 7.37 15.87 -29.22
CA LEU A 710 7.76 14.53 -29.66
C LEU A 710 8.93 14.63 -30.64
N ALA A 711 9.83 13.65 -30.60
CA ALA A 711 10.88 13.48 -31.58
C ALA A 711 11.08 12.01 -31.92
N VAL A 712 11.43 11.73 -33.17
CA VAL A 712 11.90 10.41 -33.61
C VAL A 712 13.25 10.58 -34.29
N ALA A 713 14.31 10.17 -33.60
CA ALA A 713 15.65 10.09 -34.16
C ALA A 713 15.81 8.79 -34.95
N ARG A 714 16.50 8.84 -36.08
CA ARG A 714 16.76 7.70 -36.96
C ARG A 714 18.23 7.59 -37.31
N GLU A 715 18.66 6.38 -37.68
CA GLU A 715 20.05 6.11 -38.06
C GLU A 715 20.46 6.81 -39.36
N ALA A 716 19.56 6.83 -40.36
CA ALA A 716 19.76 7.51 -41.62
C ALA A 716 18.69 8.61 -41.82
N GLY A 717 19.12 9.87 -41.79
CA GLY A 717 18.26 11.04 -42.03
C GLY A 717 18.07 11.94 -40.80
N GLU A 718 17.41 13.08 -41.00
CA GLU A 718 17.18 14.07 -39.92
C GLU A 718 16.14 13.59 -38.91
N THR A 719 16.32 13.97 -37.64
CA THR A 719 15.35 13.75 -36.56
C THR A 719 14.07 14.53 -36.83
N VAL A 720 12.94 13.82 -36.81
CA VAL A 720 11.62 14.42 -37.07
C VAL A 720 10.98 14.78 -35.73
N THR A 721 10.43 15.99 -35.63
CA THR A 721 9.73 16.46 -34.41
C THR A 721 8.27 16.78 -34.68
N LYS A 722 7.46 16.72 -33.62
CA LYS A 722 6.04 17.11 -33.64
C LYS A 722 5.66 17.71 -32.30
N GLU A 723 4.92 18.81 -32.30
CA GLU A 723 4.26 19.33 -31.11
C GLU A 723 2.78 18.96 -31.17
N VAL A 724 2.22 18.58 -30.03
CA VAL A 724 0.81 18.21 -29.91
C VAL A 724 0.21 18.89 -28.69
N GLU A 725 -1.00 19.42 -28.87
CA GLU A 725 -1.82 19.93 -27.79
C GLU A 725 -3.15 19.18 -27.78
N THR A 726 -3.48 18.57 -26.65
CA THR A 726 -4.74 17.83 -26.47
C THR A 726 -5.89 18.74 -26.04
N GLY A 727 -5.58 19.94 -25.52
CA GLY A 727 -6.57 20.87 -24.96
C GLY A 727 -7.21 20.42 -23.66
N SER A 728 -6.74 19.31 -23.07
CA SER A 728 -7.26 18.76 -21.81
C SER A 728 -6.31 19.03 -20.65
N SER A 729 -6.86 19.29 -19.46
CA SER A 729 -6.11 19.29 -18.20
C SER A 729 -6.09 17.94 -17.50
N GLU A 730 -6.82 16.95 -18.04
CA GLU A 730 -6.90 15.59 -17.51
C GLU A 730 -5.59 14.85 -17.75
N ARG A 731 -4.88 14.56 -16.66
CA ARG A 731 -3.50 14.09 -16.71
C ARG A 731 -3.38 12.78 -17.47
N GLU A 732 -4.17 11.78 -17.13
CA GLU A 732 -4.12 10.41 -17.64
C GLU A 732 -4.44 10.37 -19.13
N GLY A 733 -5.54 11.01 -19.54
CA GLY A 733 -5.91 11.16 -20.95
C GLY A 733 -4.79 11.78 -21.79
N ASN A 734 -4.11 12.79 -21.24
CA ASN A 734 -2.94 13.39 -21.88
C ASN A 734 -1.76 12.41 -22.01
N MET A 735 -1.46 11.60 -20.98
CA MET A 735 -0.38 10.60 -21.05
C MET A 735 -0.60 9.61 -22.20
N VAL A 736 -1.84 9.12 -22.34
CA VAL A 736 -2.23 8.17 -23.39
C VAL A 736 -2.17 8.86 -24.75
N ALA A 737 -2.74 10.07 -24.88
CA ALA A 737 -2.70 10.83 -26.12
C ALA A 737 -1.26 11.11 -26.58
N PHE A 738 -0.36 11.46 -25.66
CA PHE A 738 1.05 11.68 -25.94
C PHE A 738 1.73 10.40 -26.45
N ALA A 739 1.44 9.25 -25.83
CA ALA A 739 1.99 7.97 -26.25
C ALA A 739 1.46 7.56 -27.64
N VAL A 740 0.16 7.73 -27.90
CA VAL A 740 -0.48 7.46 -29.18
C VAL A 740 0.13 8.33 -30.28
N GLU A 741 0.28 9.63 -30.04
CA GLU A 741 0.87 10.55 -31.03
C GLU A 741 2.36 10.28 -31.27
N GLY A 742 3.11 9.87 -30.24
CA GLY A 742 4.50 9.43 -30.38
C GLY A 742 4.62 8.17 -31.26
N LEU A 743 3.73 7.20 -31.08
CA LEU A 743 3.69 5.98 -31.89
C LEU A 743 3.19 6.23 -33.32
N LYS A 744 2.20 7.12 -33.51
CA LYS A 744 1.77 7.56 -34.84
C LYS A 744 2.92 8.23 -35.59
N LEU A 745 3.66 9.12 -34.93
CA LEU A 745 4.83 9.75 -35.54
C LEU A 745 5.88 8.72 -35.98
N LEU A 746 6.18 7.73 -35.15
CA LEU A 746 7.07 6.63 -35.53
C LEU A 746 6.52 5.83 -36.71
N ARG A 747 5.25 5.44 -36.67
CA ARG A 747 4.58 4.69 -37.76
C ARG A 747 4.65 5.45 -39.08
N ASP A 748 4.35 6.73 -39.09
CA ASP A 748 4.32 7.55 -40.30
C ASP A 748 5.72 7.65 -40.93
N ILE A 749 6.78 7.70 -40.10
CA ILE A 749 8.17 7.65 -40.55
C ILE A 749 8.54 6.28 -41.12
N LEU A 750 8.10 5.19 -40.50
CA LEU A 750 8.33 3.83 -40.99
C LEU A 750 7.61 3.58 -42.32
N GLN A 751 6.37 4.06 -42.45
CA GLN A 751 5.57 3.91 -43.68
C GLN A 751 6.08 4.79 -44.82
N GLY A 752 6.59 5.99 -44.52
CA GLY A 752 7.27 6.85 -45.49
C GLY A 752 8.66 6.34 -45.93
N GLY A 753 9.24 5.37 -45.21
CA GLY A 753 10.51 4.72 -45.53
C GLY A 753 10.40 3.45 -46.39
N SER A 754 9.20 3.14 -46.92
CA SER A 754 8.88 1.93 -47.70
C SER A 754 9.46 1.94 -49.13
N GLU A 755 10.75 2.26 -49.28
CA GLU A 755 11.61 1.64 -50.29
C GLU A 755 12.59 0.70 -49.59
N GLY A 756 12.08 -0.33 -48.89
CA GLY A 756 12.97 -1.39 -48.39
C GLY A 756 12.54 -2.13 -47.15
N LYS A 757 11.61 -3.07 -47.32
CA LYS A 757 11.46 -4.34 -46.58
C LYS A 757 11.11 -4.27 -45.08
N LEU A 758 9.86 -4.67 -44.82
CA LEU A 758 9.30 -5.18 -43.56
C LEU A 758 10.13 -6.30 -42.94
#